data_AF-A0A958Q0Y2-F1
#
_entry.id   AF-A0A958Q0Y2-F1
#
_cell.length_a   1.000
_cell.length_b   1.000
_cell.length_c   1.000
_cell.angle_alpha   90.00
_cell.angle_beta   90.00
_cell.angle_gamma   90.00
#
_symmetry.space_group_name_H-M   'P 1'
#
loop_
_entity.id
_entity.type
_entity.pdbx_description
1 polymer ?
#
loop_
_entity_poly.entity_id
_entity_poly.type
_entity_poly.pdbx_seq_one_letter_code
_entity_poly.pdbx_strand_id
1 'polypeptide(L)'
;MSNAPKRSLVKSSFPWIGGIFFVAVFSYLFSVVPMGKLLLLLRELSKEGLIAFIILSLTGSVLRAWRYQLVLSWAGHAVATTPLFFVTLVRNLCADLLPARLGSTVYIYLVHAKLGIPLASATSSFSLALLFDLVTVPIILIAFIAFDTQLNHHLLLWVILIAALFASGLLIWFLPKILTRAQTIVSASKRKLCVRLNAFFEEVSREIHTLHQPSEFFKLLLLSLFIRLTKYLSLIIFLYALLLPLGITREQLSIVKAFVGILSSEVAASLPVSGIAGFGLYEGTWAFTFRLLGLKSEAADITALSHHLFTQAYGYSLGALALLPLFWLSERSFRKVPTKVRSSTVLRMLIVSSLIFFAVSIAKSGADTAEQPAHPVTAGTYSTSNLPSGGGVIFDSNRSGTFGIYFLGENSTQPVALYDSNAHEMYPDVSPSGDELVFASSKTTKRLEPGSIWLLPRTEDATPRKLIEDGTFPTFIDDSGDILFERHRESVFVFDRATEKEVMVFPTAAFKGFRNSQIVKPRMTRDRRYLTFTSDRPKAWHAWIVDFKEQTARPISPGCEPATAPDGTFGVFIEEQHAIGGSGIYSFDLRSNQIASFHDPKSEFNHEYFPSIDQSGNWVTFSACRENEHSHTSAGYDLFLLPRETPDKVVRLTNDLATNRWPKLTTKSWKASS
;
A
#
# COMPACT_ATOMS: atom_id res chain seq x y z
N MET A 1 58.55 20.70 35.11
CA MET A 1 58.10 21.03 33.74
C MET A 1 57.49 19.78 33.14
N SER A 2 56.17 19.77 32.93
CA SER A 2 55.40 18.58 32.56
C SER A 2 55.33 18.41 31.04
N ASN A 3 55.64 17.19 30.57
CA ASN A 3 55.39 16.76 29.20
C ASN A 3 53.95 16.26 29.08
N ALA A 4 53.08 17.04 28.44
CA ALA A 4 51.76 16.60 28.00
C ALA A 4 51.85 16.09 26.54
N PRO A 5 51.26 14.94 26.19
CA PRO A 5 51.27 14.45 24.82
C PRO A 5 50.21 15.20 23.99
N LYS A 6 50.62 15.80 22.86
CA LYS A 6 49.74 16.38 21.85
C LYS A 6 48.85 15.26 21.25
N ARG A 7 47.55 15.30 21.55
CA ARG A 7 46.55 14.50 20.82
C ARG A 7 46.47 15.02 19.39
N SER A 8 46.97 14.26 18.43
CA SER A 8 46.70 14.49 17.01
C SER A 8 45.21 14.22 16.76
N LEU A 9 44.47 15.28 16.45
CA LEU A 9 43.14 15.17 15.84
C LEU A 9 43.32 14.54 14.46
N VAL A 10 43.19 13.22 14.40
CA VAL A 10 42.93 12.52 13.13
C VAL A 10 41.56 13.04 12.69
N LYS A 11 41.55 14.00 11.75
CA LYS A 11 40.35 14.39 11.01
C LYS A 11 39.90 13.13 10.24
N SER A 12 39.03 12.35 10.85
CA SER A 12 38.51 11.14 10.22
C SER A 12 37.60 11.56 9.07
N SER A 13 37.98 11.22 7.85
CA SER A 13 37.16 11.36 6.64
C SER A 13 35.95 10.41 6.61
N PHE A 14 35.81 9.60 7.67
CA PHE A 14 34.84 8.52 7.82
C PHE A 14 33.35 8.94 7.80
N PRO A 15 32.93 10.05 8.44
CA PRO A 15 31.52 10.44 8.41
C PRO A 15 31.06 10.93 7.03
N TRP A 16 31.96 11.47 6.20
CA TRP A 16 31.64 11.93 4.85
C TRP A 16 31.41 10.76 3.87
N ILE A 17 32.20 9.69 3.98
CA ILE A 17 32.04 8.49 3.13
C ILE A 17 30.70 7.81 3.40
N GLY A 18 30.32 7.68 4.67
CA GLY A 18 29.01 7.13 5.06
C GLY A 18 27.84 7.99 4.55
N GLY A 19 27.95 9.32 4.65
CA GLY A 19 26.95 10.25 4.13
C GLY A 19 26.80 10.18 2.60
N ILE A 20 27.91 10.12 1.86
CA ILE A 20 27.91 9.99 0.39
C ILE A 20 27.27 8.66 -0.02
N PHE A 21 27.64 7.55 0.62
CA PHE A 21 27.05 6.24 0.34
C PHE A 21 25.55 6.23 0.63
N PHE A 22 25.11 6.82 1.75
CA PHE A 22 23.70 6.97 2.09
C PHE A 22 22.93 7.76 1.03
N VAL A 23 23.46 8.92 0.60
CA VAL A 23 22.84 9.73 -0.46
C VAL A 23 22.80 8.94 -1.78
N ALA A 24 23.85 8.20 -2.12
CA ALA A 24 23.89 7.39 -3.35
C ALA A 24 22.84 6.26 -3.33
N VAL A 25 22.71 5.53 -2.22
CA VAL A 25 21.69 4.47 -2.06
C VAL A 25 20.29 5.05 -2.16
N PHE A 26 19.98 6.14 -1.46
CA PHE A 26 18.67 6.77 -1.54
C PHE A 26 18.38 7.38 -2.92
N SER A 27 19.39 7.98 -3.56
CA SER A 27 19.25 8.49 -4.93
C SER A 27 18.96 7.35 -5.91
N TYR A 28 19.61 6.20 -5.75
CA TYR A 28 19.33 5.01 -6.54
C TYR A 28 17.93 4.46 -6.25
N LEU A 29 17.56 4.26 -4.99
CA LEU A 29 16.23 3.75 -4.61
C LEU A 29 15.09 4.63 -5.16
N PHE A 30 15.22 5.96 -5.05
CA PHE A 30 14.22 6.89 -5.58
C PHE A 30 14.28 7.08 -7.10
N SER A 31 15.36 6.66 -7.76
CA SER A 31 15.40 6.56 -9.23
C SER A 31 14.61 5.35 -9.75
N VAL A 32 14.50 4.28 -8.95
CA VAL A 32 13.74 3.08 -9.27
C VAL A 32 12.27 3.24 -8.89
N VAL A 33 11.98 3.81 -7.72
CA VAL A 33 10.62 4.04 -7.23
C VAL A 33 10.41 5.54 -6.99
N PRO A 34 9.67 6.25 -7.87
CA PRO A 34 9.40 7.67 -7.69
C PRO A 34 8.67 7.96 -6.39
N MET A 35 9.06 9.02 -5.68
CA MET A 35 8.46 9.42 -4.40
C MET A 35 6.95 9.69 -4.53
N GLY A 36 6.48 10.25 -5.66
CA GLY A 36 5.05 10.51 -5.88
C GLY A 36 4.22 9.22 -5.83
N LYS A 37 4.72 8.15 -6.45
CA LYS A 37 4.09 6.82 -6.46
C LYS A 37 4.06 6.20 -5.06
N LEU A 38 5.15 6.37 -4.31
CA LEU A 38 5.26 5.94 -2.92
C LEU A 38 4.20 6.61 -2.04
N LEU A 39 4.07 7.94 -2.15
CA LEU A 39 3.12 8.72 -1.37
C LEU A 39 1.68 8.41 -1.76
N LEU A 40 1.41 8.18 -3.05
CA LEU A 40 0.10 7.76 -3.52
C LEU A 40 -0.28 6.40 -2.93
N LEU A 41 0.63 5.42 -2.96
CA LEU A 41 0.38 4.11 -2.37
C LEU A 41 0.12 4.21 -0.86
N LEU A 42 0.90 5.01 -0.13
CA LEU A 42 0.71 5.22 1.30
C LEU A 42 -0.62 5.97 1.61
N ARG A 43 -1.08 6.84 0.72
CA ARG A 43 -2.37 7.54 0.87
C ARG A 43 -3.56 6.60 0.65
N GLU A 44 -3.42 5.64 -0.25
CA GLU A 44 -4.46 4.66 -0.58
C GLU A 44 -4.43 3.41 0.33
N LEU A 45 -3.56 3.37 1.35
CA LEU A 45 -3.49 2.29 2.34
C LEU A 45 -4.85 1.99 2.97
N SER A 46 -5.17 0.70 3.14
CA SER A 46 -6.31 0.29 3.96
C SER A 46 -6.15 0.81 5.39
N LYS A 47 -7.15 1.57 5.85
CA LYS A 47 -7.18 2.14 7.20
C LYS A 47 -7.24 1.03 8.25
N GLU A 48 -8.00 -0.02 7.99
CA GLU A 48 -8.18 -1.19 8.84
C GLU A 48 -6.87 -1.96 8.97
N GLY A 49 -6.18 -2.19 7.85
CA GLY A 49 -4.87 -2.84 7.82
C GLY A 49 -3.80 -2.04 8.56
N LEU A 50 -3.81 -0.72 8.42
CA LEU A 50 -2.91 0.17 9.16
C LEU A 50 -3.17 0.14 10.67
N ILE A 51 -4.45 0.18 11.09
CA ILE A 51 -4.81 0.08 12.51
C ILE A 51 -4.42 -1.28 13.08
N ALA A 52 -4.66 -2.39 12.36
CA ALA A 52 -4.20 -3.73 12.75
C ALA A 52 -2.69 -3.76 12.99
N PHE A 53 -1.92 -3.22 12.03
CA PHE A 53 -0.47 -3.14 12.12
C PHE A 53 -0.04 -2.43 13.40
N ILE A 54 -0.61 -1.24 13.68
CA ILE A 54 -0.26 -0.44 14.86
C ILE A 54 -0.58 -1.21 16.15
N ILE A 55 -1.78 -1.81 16.26
CA ILE A 55 -2.19 -2.56 17.45
C ILE A 55 -1.26 -3.76 17.68
N LEU A 56 -1.02 -4.57 16.64
CA LEU A 56 -0.16 -5.75 16.76
C LEU A 56 1.29 -5.40 17.08
N SER A 57 1.81 -4.32 16.47
CA SER A 57 3.17 -3.84 16.71
C SER A 57 3.36 -3.33 18.14
N LEU A 58 2.39 -2.57 18.67
CA LEU A 58 2.39 -2.12 20.06
C LEU A 58 2.24 -3.29 21.04
N THR A 59 1.35 -4.25 20.76
CA THR A 59 1.22 -5.48 21.56
C THR A 59 2.53 -6.25 21.60
N GLY A 60 3.22 -6.42 20.47
CA GLY A 60 4.54 -7.04 20.42
C GLY A 60 5.58 -6.32 21.28
N SER A 61 5.52 -4.98 21.33
CA SER A 61 6.40 -4.17 22.19
C SER A 61 6.07 -4.31 23.68
N VAL A 62 4.79 -4.39 24.05
CA VAL A 62 4.35 -4.66 25.44
C VAL A 62 4.77 -6.05 25.88
N LEU A 63 4.57 -7.07 25.04
CA LEU A 63 5.00 -8.44 25.32
C LEU A 63 6.52 -8.53 25.51
N ARG A 64 7.30 -7.79 24.70
CA ARG A 64 8.76 -7.71 24.85
C ARG A 64 9.17 -7.06 26.16
N ALA A 65 8.52 -5.96 26.55
CA ALA A 65 8.76 -5.33 27.86
C ALA A 65 8.42 -6.29 29.01
N TRP A 66 7.29 -7.01 28.91
CA TRP A 66 6.89 -8.01 29.90
C TRP A 66 7.89 -9.18 29.97
N ARG A 67 8.44 -9.60 28.83
CA ARG A 67 9.49 -10.63 28.78
C ARG A 67 10.71 -10.21 29.57
N TYR A 68 11.19 -8.99 29.35
CA TYR A 68 12.32 -8.46 30.11
C TYR A 68 11.99 -8.35 31.61
N GLN A 69 10.76 -7.94 31.95
CA GLN A 69 10.31 -7.88 33.34
C GLN A 69 10.33 -9.25 34.02
N LEU A 70 9.87 -10.29 33.32
CA LEU A 70 9.87 -11.67 33.80
C LEU A 70 11.31 -12.15 34.07
N VAL A 71 12.21 -11.98 33.11
CA VAL A 71 13.60 -12.45 33.26
C VAL A 71 14.34 -11.68 34.36
N LEU A 72 14.14 -10.36 34.46
CA LEU A 72 14.72 -9.55 35.55
C LEU A 72 14.15 -9.95 36.92
N SER A 73 12.89 -10.39 36.99
CA SER A 73 12.31 -10.87 38.24
C SER A 73 12.95 -12.16 38.74
N TRP A 74 13.44 -13.03 37.84
CA TRP A 74 14.20 -14.22 38.21
C TRP A 74 15.58 -13.86 38.79
N ALA A 75 16.15 -12.74 38.34
CA ALA A 75 17.37 -12.16 38.91
C ALA A 75 17.13 -11.41 40.24
N GLY A 76 15.90 -11.42 40.78
CA GLY A 76 15.54 -10.72 42.02
C GLY A 76 15.28 -9.23 41.85
N HIS A 77 15.15 -8.75 40.61
CA HIS A 77 14.92 -7.34 40.31
C HIS A 77 13.46 -7.08 39.90
N ALA A 78 12.76 -6.27 40.71
CA ALA A 78 11.43 -5.79 40.37
C ALA A 78 11.53 -4.45 39.63
N VAL A 79 11.04 -4.43 38.38
CA VAL A 79 11.04 -3.25 37.51
C VAL A 79 9.61 -2.93 37.10
N ALA A 80 9.25 -1.64 37.10
CA ALA A 80 7.94 -1.20 36.62
C ALA A 80 7.82 -1.37 35.09
N THR A 81 6.63 -1.71 34.62
CA THR A 81 6.38 -2.04 33.20
C THR A 81 6.54 -0.82 32.29
N THR A 82 6.05 0.36 32.67
CA THR A 82 6.10 1.58 31.83
C THR A 82 7.52 2.02 31.49
N PRO A 83 8.45 2.13 32.46
CA PRO A 83 9.87 2.34 32.19
C PRO A 83 10.48 1.36 31.20
N LEU A 84 10.23 0.07 31.43
CA LEU A 84 10.81 -1.00 30.64
C LEU A 84 10.22 -1.04 29.23
N PHE A 85 8.96 -0.62 29.08
CA PHE A 85 8.32 -0.37 27.80
C PHE A 85 9.01 0.76 27.03
N PHE A 86 9.29 1.91 27.66
CA PHE A 86 10.05 2.98 26.99
C PHE A 86 11.47 2.53 26.60
N VAL A 87 12.18 1.82 27.49
CA VAL A 87 13.49 1.21 27.15
C VAL A 87 13.36 0.26 25.96
N THR A 88 12.28 -0.51 25.89
CA THR A 88 12.01 -1.43 24.77
C THR A 88 11.80 -0.68 23.45
N LEU A 89 11.05 0.43 23.45
CA LEU A 89 10.84 1.26 22.26
C LEU A 89 12.15 1.90 21.77
N VAL A 90 12.97 2.44 22.68
CA VAL A 90 14.29 3.00 22.34
C VAL A 90 15.22 1.91 21.81
N ARG A 91 15.21 0.72 22.42
CA ARG A 91 15.95 -0.44 21.93
C ARG A 91 15.54 -0.81 20.51
N ASN A 92 14.25 -0.76 20.17
CA ASN A 92 13.78 -1.09 18.83
C ASN A 92 14.34 -0.10 17.80
N LEU A 93 14.21 1.21 18.06
CA LEU A 93 14.82 2.26 17.25
C LEU A 93 16.30 2.01 17.01
N CYS A 94 17.08 1.79 18.07
CA CYS A 94 18.52 1.59 17.92
C CYS A 94 18.87 0.30 17.19
N ALA A 95 18.11 -0.78 17.42
CA ALA A 95 18.33 -2.06 16.78
C ALA A 95 18.11 -1.99 15.27
N ASP A 96 17.16 -1.17 14.83
CA ASP A 96 16.84 -1.03 13.41
C ASP A 96 17.77 0.00 12.73
N LEU A 97 18.31 0.97 13.47
CA LEU A 97 19.21 2.00 12.94
C LEU A 97 20.65 1.52 12.67
N LEU A 98 21.21 0.69 13.56
CA LEU A 98 22.62 0.26 13.50
C LEU A 98 22.78 -1.10 12.80
N PRO A 99 23.88 -1.30 12.04
CA PRO A 99 24.14 -2.54 11.32
C PRO A 99 24.28 -3.75 12.26
N ALA A 100 24.01 -4.94 11.73
CA ALA A 100 24.00 -6.21 12.47
C ALA A 100 23.15 -6.19 13.76
N ARG A 101 22.16 -5.29 13.83
CA ARG A 101 21.33 -5.06 15.03
C ARG A 101 22.15 -4.75 16.29
N LEU A 102 23.37 -4.22 16.15
CA LEU A 102 24.25 -3.87 17.28
C LEU A 102 23.58 -2.90 18.25
N GLY A 103 22.72 -2.02 17.75
CA GLY A 103 22.00 -1.06 18.59
C GLY A 103 20.98 -1.70 19.54
N SER A 104 20.68 -3.00 19.40
CA SER A 104 19.88 -3.71 20.39
C SER A 104 20.56 -3.78 21.77
N THR A 105 21.89 -3.65 21.82
CA THR A 105 22.69 -3.61 23.06
C THR A 105 22.45 -2.36 23.90
N VAL A 106 21.84 -1.30 23.34
CA VAL A 106 21.46 -0.09 24.09
C VAL A 106 20.52 -0.42 25.25
N TYR A 107 19.75 -1.51 25.14
CA TYR A 107 18.93 -2.03 26.24
C TYR A 107 19.77 -2.28 27.50
N ILE A 108 20.94 -2.91 27.36
CA ILE A 108 21.82 -3.24 28.49
C ILE A 108 22.24 -1.95 29.20
N TYR A 109 22.65 -0.95 28.41
CA TYR A 109 23.02 0.37 28.93
C TYR A 109 21.85 1.06 29.63
N LEU A 110 20.67 1.13 29.01
CA LEU A 110 19.52 1.83 29.58
C LEU A 110 19.00 1.17 30.85
N VAL A 111 18.91 -0.16 30.88
CA VAL A 111 18.50 -0.90 32.07
C VAL A 111 19.51 -0.69 33.21
N HIS A 112 20.80 -0.67 32.91
CA HIS A 112 21.83 -0.41 33.91
C HIS A 112 21.83 1.05 34.41
N ALA A 113 21.94 1.99 33.48
CA ALA A 113 22.17 3.40 33.77
C ALA A 113 20.91 4.16 34.19
N LYS A 114 19.72 3.74 33.74
CA LYS A 114 18.45 4.44 34.06
C LYS A 114 17.59 3.71 35.07
N LEU A 115 17.62 2.37 35.06
CA LEU A 115 16.80 1.57 35.99
C LEU A 115 17.61 1.07 37.20
N GLY A 116 18.93 1.31 37.23
CA GLY A 116 19.80 0.97 38.36
C GLY A 116 19.97 -0.53 38.56
N ILE A 117 19.78 -1.33 37.51
CA ILE A 117 19.95 -2.78 37.54
C ILE A 117 21.43 -3.13 37.31
N PRO A 118 21.99 -4.13 38.02
CA PRO A 118 23.34 -4.62 37.76
C PRO A 118 23.59 -4.97 36.29
N LEU A 119 24.79 -4.68 35.81
CA LEU A 119 25.17 -4.91 34.40
C LEU A 119 25.02 -6.39 34.00
N ALA A 120 25.29 -7.31 34.91
CA ALA A 120 25.15 -8.74 34.67
C ALA A 120 23.70 -9.14 34.40
N SER A 121 22.75 -8.76 35.26
CA SER A 121 21.32 -9.05 35.05
C SER A 121 20.73 -8.34 33.83
N ALA A 122 21.19 -7.12 33.53
CA ALA A 122 20.84 -6.44 32.28
C ALA A 122 21.33 -7.24 31.06
N THR A 123 22.55 -7.78 31.10
CA THR A 123 23.14 -8.54 29.99
C THR A 123 22.53 -9.93 29.84
N SER A 124 22.28 -10.62 30.96
CA SER A 124 21.64 -11.93 30.96
C SER A 124 20.18 -11.84 30.47
N SER A 125 19.40 -10.86 30.94
CA SER A 125 18.04 -10.64 30.44
C SER A 125 17.99 -10.35 28.93
N PHE A 126 18.97 -9.60 28.40
CA PHE A 126 19.15 -9.42 26.96
C PHE A 126 19.51 -10.72 26.24
N SER A 127 20.49 -11.46 26.75
CA SER A 127 21.05 -12.66 26.11
C SER A 127 20.02 -13.79 26.05
N LEU A 128 19.29 -14.01 27.14
CA LEU A 128 18.19 -14.98 27.20
C LEU A 128 17.08 -14.63 26.20
N ALA A 129 16.70 -13.36 26.12
CA ALA A 129 15.73 -12.90 25.14
C ALA A 129 16.19 -13.16 23.69
N LEU A 130 17.48 -12.96 23.38
CA LEU A 130 18.06 -13.22 22.07
C LEU A 130 18.07 -14.71 21.70
N LEU A 131 18.39 -15.60 22.64
CA LEU A 131 18.42 -17.04 22.40
C LEU A 131 17.04 -17.61 22.09
N PHE A 132 16.03 -17.25 22.87
CA PHE A 132 14.66 -17.69 22.62
C PHE A 132 14.08 -17.10 21.33
N ASP A 133 14.54 -15.91 20.94
CA ASP A 133 14.23 -15.32 19.64
C ASP A 133 14.79 -16.15 18.46
N LEU A 134 15.95 -16.79 18.62
CA LEU A 134 16.51 -17.69 17.60
C LEU A 134 15.74 -19.00 17.49
N VAL A 135 15.30 -19.58 18.63
CA VAL A 135 14.50 -20.82 18.66
C VAL A 135 13.11 -20.63 18.05
N THR A 136 12.50 -19.47 18.24
CA THR A 136 11.10 -19.24 17.86
C THR A 136 10.89 -19.05 16.35
N VAL A 137 11.91 -18.57 15.61
CA VAL A 137 11.84 -18.41 14.15
C VAL A 137 11.62 -19.75 13.42
N PRO A 138 12.43 -20.81 13.61
CA PRO A 138 12.20 -22.08 12.94
C PRO A 138 10.89 -22.75 13.39
N ILE A 139 10.44 -22.57 14.64
CA ILE A 139 9.14 -23.07 15.10
C ILE A 139 7.99 -22.46 14.29
N ILE A 140 8.00 -21.14 14.12
CA ILE A 140 6.98 -20.44 13.34
C ILE A 140 7.05 -20.88 11.88
N LEU A 141 8.24 -20.94 11.28
CA LEU A 141 8.40 -21.33 9.88
C LEU A 141 7.93 -22.78 9.62
N ILE A 142 8.23 -23.71 10.53
CA ILE A 142 7.68 -25.08 10.52
C ILE A 142 6.16 -25.06 10.55
N ALA A 143 5.56 -24.28 11.45
CA ALA A 143 4.11 -24.18 11.55
C ALA A 143 3.50 -23.65 10.24
N PHE A 144 4.02 -22.57 9.67
CA PHE A 144 3.50 -22.00 8.43
C PHE A 144 3.64 -22.97 7.24
N ILE A 145 4.78 -23.66 7.08
CA ILE A 145 4.99 -24.61 5.98
C ILE A 145 4.10 -25.85 6.13
N ALA A 146 3.84 -26.31 7.37
CA ALA A 146 2.95 -27.44 7.61
C ALA A 146 1.52 -27.21 7.08
N PHE A 147 1.06 -25.95 7.07
CA PHE A 147 -0.25 -25.56 6.57
C PHE A 147 -0.27 -25.23 5.06
N ASP A 148 0.88 -25.14 4.39
CA ASP A 148 0.97 -24.79 2.96
C ASP A 148 1.20 -26.05 2.12
N THR A 149 0.18 -26.47 1.37
CA THR A 149 0.21 -27.69 0.55
C THR A 149 1.25 -27.65 -0.57
N GLN A 150 1.65 -26.46 -1.05
CA GLN A 150 2.66 -26.34 -2.11
C GLN A 150 4.06 -26.51 -1.54
N LEU A 151 4.36 -25.84 -0.42
CA LEU A 151 5.70 -25.83 0.15
C LEU A 151 6.01 -27.08 1.01
N ASN A 152 5.00 -27.77 1.52
CA ASN A 152 5.15 -28.95 2.39
C ASN A 152 5.93 -30.11 1.72
N HIS A 153 5.91 -30.22 0.39
CA HIS A 153 6.56 -31.33 -0.32
C HIS A 153 8.10 -31.20 -0.42
N HIS A 154 8.69 -30.08 -0.03
CA HIS A 154 10.14 -29.87 -0.15
C HIS A 154 10.92 -30.42 1.06
N LEU A 155 11.35 -31.69 0.97
CA LEU A 155 12.11 -32.38 2.03
C LEU A 155 13.34 -31.61 2.54
N LEU A 156 14.11 -30.96 1.66
CA LEU A 156 15.30 -30.19 2.04
C LEU A 156 14.96 -29.02 2.98
N LEU A 157 13.81 -28.36 2.78
CA LEU A 157 13.35 -27.29 3.67
C LEU A 157 13.09 -27.84 5.08
N TRP A 158 12.39 -28.98 5.19
CA TRP A 158 12.16 -29.64 6.47
C TRP A 158 13.45 -30.02 7.20
N VAL A 159 14.43 -30.58 6.48
CA VAL A 159 15.73 -30.94 7.05
C VAL A 159 16.44 -29.70 7.60
N ILE A 160 16.50 -28.61 6.84
CA ILE A 160 17.13 -27.35 7.28
C ILE A 160 16.45 -26.79 8.53
N LEU A 161 15.12 -26.82 8.58
CA LEU A 161 14.36 -26.25 9.71
C LEU A 161 14.49 -27.08 10.98
N ILE A 162 14.44 -28.40 10.86
CA ILE A 162 14.66 -29.31 11.98
C ILE A 162 16.10 -29.17 12.48
N ALA A 163 17.08 -29.10 11.58
CA ALA A 163 18.47 -28.86 11.94
C ALA A 163 18.67 -27.52 12.65
N ALA A 164 18.03 -26.45 12.18
CA ALA A 164 18.08 -25.12 12.81
C ALA A 164 17.44 -25.13 14.21
N LEU A 165 16.29 -25.78 14.37
CA LEU A 165 15.62 -25.94 15.66
C LEU A 165 16.49 -26.75 16.63
N PHE A 166 17.05 -27.86 16.16
CA PHE A 166 17.94 -28.71 16.94
C PHE A 166 19.22 -27.97 17.35
N ALA A 167 19.87 -27.26 16.42
CA ALA A 167 21.04 -26.43 16.70
C ALA A 167 20.75 -25.34 17.74
N SER A 168 19.58 -24.70 17.67
CA SER A 168 19.15 -23.69 18.64
C SER A 168 18.90 -24.31 20.03
N GLY A 169 18.30 -25.50 20.09
CA GLY A 169 18.14 -26.26 21.33
C GLY A 169 19.47 -26.68 21.96
N LEU A 170 20.40 -27.18 21.13
CA LEU A 170 21.77 -27.51 21.56
C LEU A 170 22.50 -26.28 22.12
N LEU A 171 22.37 -25.12 21.45
CA LEU A 171 22.98 -23.87 21.92
C LEU A 171 22.50 -23.52 23.33
N ILE A 172 21.19 -23.58 23.60
CA ILE A 172 20.64 -23.32 24.93
C ILE A 172 21.15 -24.36 25.96
N TRP A 173 21.20 -25.63 25.57
CA TRP A 173 21.64 -26.71 26.47
C TRP A 173 23.14 -26.64 26.82
N PHE A 174 23.98 -26.26 25.86
CA PHE A 174 25.43 -26.16 26.07
C PHE A 174 25.87 -24.83 26.66
N LEU A 175 25.05 -23.78 26.58
CA LEU A 175 25.40 -22.44 27.06
C LEU A 175 25.91 -22.39 28.51
N PRO A 176 25.29 -23.07 29.51
CA PRO A 176 25.84 -23.11 30.87
C PRO A 176 27.26 -23.68 30.90
N LYS A 177 27.51 -24.77 30.17
CA LYS A 177 28.83 -25.44 30.12
C LYS A 177 29.89 -24.55 29.47
N ILE A 178 29.51 -23.81 28.43
CA ILE A 178 30.39 -22.83 27.77
C ILE A 178 30.76 -21.72 28.76
N LEU A 179 29.78 -21.19 29.49
CA LEU A 179 30.00 -20.15 30.49
C LEU A 179 30.85 -20.64 31.66
N THR A 180 30.63 -21.85 32.17
CA THR A 180 31.47 -22.43 33.23
C THR A 180 32.92 -22.59 32.75
N ARG A 181 33.15 -23.05 31.51
CA ARG A 181 34.52 -23.12 30.95
C ARG A 181 35.16 -21.75 30.81
N ALA A 182 34.42 -20.76 30.30
CA ALA A 182 34.91 -19.39 30.20
C ALA A 182 35.26 -18.81 31.59
N GLN A 183 34.44 -19.12 32.60
CA GLN A 183 34.69 -18.76 33.98
C GLN A 183 35.99 -19.38 34.51
N THR A 184 36.25 -20.67 34.27
CA THR A 184 37.51 -21.33 34.67
C THR A 184 38.74 -20.68 34.03
N ILE A 185 38.66 -20.30 32.74
CA ILE A 185 39.75 -19.64 32.04
C ILE A 185 40.02 -18.25 32.62
N VAL A 186 38.96 -17.50 32.92
CA VAL A 186 39.05 -16.14 33.43
C VAL A 186 39.48 -16.10 34.90
N SER A 187 39.01 -17.04 35.73
CA SER A 187 39.36 -17.13 37.15
C SER A 187 40.83 -17.50 37.40
N ALA A 188 41.50 -18.09 36.41
CA ALA A 188 42.95 -18.34 36.44
C ALA A 188 43.79 -17.04 36.49
N SER A 189 43.22 -15.89 36.12
CA SER A 189 43.92 -14.60 36.11
C SER A 189 43.44 -13.66 37.22
N LYS A 190 44.38 -13.13 38.02
CA LYS A 190 44.10 -12.13 39.07
C LYS A 190 43.99 -10.69 38.54
N ARG A 191 44.04 -10.47 37.22
CA ARG A 191 43.91 -9.12 36.64
C ARG A 191 42.53 -8.54 36.99
N LYS A 192 42.47 -7.24 37.25
CA LYS A 192 41.22 -6.52 37.62
C LYS A 192 40.07 -6.76 36.63
N LEU A 193 40.38 -6.84 35.34
CA LEU A 193 39.42 -7.18 34.29
C LEU A 193 38.89 -8.61 34.43
N CYS A 194 39.77 -9.58 34.68
CA CYS A 194 39.41 -10.98 34.85
C CYS A 194 38.56 -11.22 36.10
N VAL A 195 38.86 -10.55 37.21
CA VAL A 195 38.01 -10.61 38.42
C VAL A 195 36.59 -10.09 38.14
N ARG A 196 36.47 -8.97 37.41
CA ARG A 196 35.15 -8.43 36.99
C ARG A 196 34.41 -9.36 36.04
N LEU A 197 35.11 -9.93 35.06
CA LEU A 197 34.54 -10.89 34.11
C LEU A 197 34.12 -12.19 34.79
N ASN A 198 34.86 -12.66 35.79
CA ASN A 198 34.50 -13.84 36.58
C ASN A 198 33.19 -13.62 37.35
N ALA A 199 33.07 -12.50 38.08
CA ALA A 199 31.84 -12.14 38.79
C ALA A 199 30.64 -12.02 37.83
N PHE A 200 30.87 -11.42 36.66
CA PHE A 200 29.87 -11.33 35.60
C PHE A 200 29.42 -12.70 35.09
N PHE A 201 30.34 -13.61 34.77
CA PHE A 201 30.00 -14.96 34.31
C PHE A 201 29.28 -15.79 35.37
N GLU A 202 29.64 -15.64 36.64
CA GLU A 202 28.98 -16.31 37.75
C GLU A 202 27.50 -15.89 37.85
N GLU A 203 27.24 -14.60 37.73
CA GLU A 203 25.88 -14.04 37.81
C GLU A 203 25.03 -14.43 36.60
N VAL A 204 25.59 -14.41 35.38
CA VAL A 204 24.92 -14.90 34.16
C VAL A 204 24.64 -16.41 34.24
N SER A 205 25.60 -17.19 34.73
CA SER A 205 25.45 -18.65 34.90
C SER A 205 24.30 -18.97 35.87
N ARG A 206 24.22 -18.26 37.00
CA ARG A 206 23.15 -18.40 38.00
C ARG A 206 21.76 -18.16 37.40
N GLU A 207 21.61 -17.12 36.58
CA GLU A 207 20.35 -16.77 35.93
C GLU A 207 19.96 -17.78 34.82
N ILE A 208 20.93 -18.38 34.14
CA ILE A 208 20.64 -19.45 33.17
C ILE A 208 20.27 -20.75 33.91
N HIS A 209 20.85 -21.03 35.07
CA HIS A 209 20.48 -22.21 35.86
C HIS A 209 19.00 -22.21 36.28
N THR A 210 18.39 -21.05 36.52
CA THR A 210 16.93 -20.95 36.78
C THR A 210 16.04 -21.43 35.61
N LEU A 211 16.55 -21.51 34.37
CA LEU A 211 15.82 -22.09 33.23
C LEU A 211 15.64 -23.61 33.30
N HIS A 212 16.32 -24.32 34.21
CA HIS A 212 16.11 -25.76 34.38
C HIS A 212 14.73 -26.09 34.94
N GLN A 213 13.99 -25.10 35.46
CA GLN A 213 12.59 -25.28 35.83
C GLN A 213 11.71 -25.30 34.57
N PRO A 214 11.02 -26.42 34.25
CA PRO A 214 10.22 -26.53 33.03
C PRO A 214 9.18 -25.41 32.90
N SER A 215 8.54 -25.01 33.99
CA SER A 215 7.53 -23.94 33.98
C SER A 215 8.07 -22.59 33.52
N GLU A 216 9.27 -22.21 33.94
CA GLU A 216 9.87 -20.92 33.58
C GLU A 216 10.38 -20.93 32.14
N PHE A 217 10.95 -22.06 31.69
CA PHE A 217 11.32 -22.27 30.29
C PHE A 217 10.11 -22.11 29.36
N PHE A 218 9.00 -22.81 29.66
CA PHE A 218 7.80 -22.75 28.83
C PHE A 218 7.17 -21.35 28.82
N LYS A 219 7.14 -20.64 29.94
CA LYS A 219 6.65 -19.24 29.98
C LYS A 219 7.45 -18.34 29.04
N LEU A 220 8.78 -18.42 29.09
CA LEU A 220 9.66 -17.60 28.26
C LEU A 220 9.60 -18.00 26.78
N LEU A 221 9.46 -19.30 26.48
CA LEU A 221 9.24 -19.81 25.13
C LEU A 221 7.94 -19.28 24.54
N LEU A 222 6.82 -19.44 25.25
CA LEU A 222 5.51 -18.98 24.79
C LEU A 222 5.50 -17.46 24.59
N LEU A 223 6.06 -16.71 25.53
CA LEU A 223 6.12 -15.25 25.41
C LEU A 223 6.97 -14.82 24.20
N SER A 224 8.09 -15.48 23.95
CA SER A 224 8.93 -15.21 22.78
C SER A 224 8.23 -15.61 21.48
N LEU A 225 7.48 -16.71 21.47
CA LEU A 225 6.68 -17.14 20.34
C LEU A 225 5.60 -16.10 20.00
N PHE A 226 4.86 -15.60 21.00
CA PHE A 226 3.86 -14.56 20.80
C PHE A 226 4.47 -13.23 20.34
N ILE A 227 5.65 -12.84 20.84
CA ILE A 227 6.37 -11.64 20.36
C ILE A 227 6.70 -11.79 18.87
N ARG A 228 7.17 -12.96 18.44
CA ARG A 228 7.53 -13.20 17.04
C ARG A 228 6.29 -13.30 16.15
N LEU A 229 5.25 -13.99 16.62
CA LEU A 229 3.97 -14.07 15.91
C LEU A 229 3.39 -12.68 15.68
N THR A 230 3.20 -11.88 16.73
CA THR A 230 2.66 -10.51 16.62
C THR A 230 3.51 -9.63 15.70
N LYS A 231 4.84 -9.74 15.75
CA LYS A 231 5.74 -9.04 14.83
C LYS A 231 5.45 -9.41 13.37
N TYR A 232 5.60 -10.67 13.00
CA TYR A 232 5.45 -11.06 11.60
C TYR A 232 4.03 -10.85 11.10
N LEU A 233 3.04 -11.02 11.96
CA LEU A 233 1.65 -10.75 11.64
C LEU A 233 1.39 -9.28 11.35
N SER A 234 1.95 -8.38 12.17
CA SER A 234 1.87 -6.95 11.89
C SER A 234 2.48 -6.62 10.52
N LEU A 235 3.67 -7.14 10.21
CA LEU A 235 4.36 -6.88 8.95
C LEU A 235 3.62 -7.45 7.74
N ILE A 236 3.04 -8.65 7.87
CA ILE A 236 2.22 -9.29 6.83
C ILE A 236 0.93 -8.49 6.58
N ILE A 237 0.25 -8.07 7.65
CA ILE A 237 -0.97 -7.26 7.49
C ILE A 237 -0.65 -5.93 6.84
N PHE A 238 0.46 -5.30 7.22
CA PHE A 238 0.89 -4.07 6.59
C PHE A 238 1.25 -4.27 5.11
N LEU A 239 1.89 -5.39 4.76
CA LEU A 239 2.11 -5.76 3.36
C LEU A 239 0.78 -5.93 2.61
N TYR A 240 -0.19 -6.64 3.15
CA TYR A 240 -1.51 -6.76 2.50
C TYR A 240 -2.23 -5.42 2.37
N ALA A 241 -2.07 -4.51 3.35
CA ALA A 241 -2.59 -3.16 3.26
C ALA A 241 -1.96 -2.36 2.10
N LEU A 242 -0.68 -2.62 1.79
CA LEU A 242 0.03 -2.05 0.62
C LEU A 242 -0.33 -2.73 -0.69
N LEU A 243 -0.68 -4.02 -0.69
CA LEU A 243 -1.01 -4.77 -1.90
C LEU A 243 -2.45 -4.53 -2.37
N LEU A 244 -3.37 -4.24 -1.44
CA LEU A 244 -4.78 -4.05 -1.75
C LEU A 244 -5.04 -2.93 -2.79
N PRO A 245 -4.40 -1.74 -2.71
CA PRO A 245 -4.59 -0.70 -3.72
C PRO A 245 -4.06 -1.08 -5.11
N LEU A 246 -3.13 -2.03 -5.17
CA LEU A 246 -2.53 -2.55 -6.41
C LEU A 246 -3.36 -3.69 -7.04
N GLY A 247 -4.50 -4.05 -6.46
CA GLY A 247 -5.34 -5.17 -6.94
C GLY A 247 -4.74 -6.56 -6.66
N ILE A 248 -3.74 -6.66 -5.79
CA ILE A 248 -3.08 -7.94 -5.48
C ILE A 248 -3.74 -8.58 -4.27
N THR A 249 -4.35 -9.75 -4.49
CA THR A 249 -5.11 -10.49 -3.49
C THR A 249 -4.30 -11.62 -2.84
N ARG A 250 -4.87 -12.24 -1.80
CA ARG A 250 -4.28 -13.40 -1.10
C ARG A 250 -4.14 -14.65 -1.97
N GLU A 251 -4.95 -14.77 -3.00
CA GLU A 251 -4.85 -15.87 -3.96
C GLU A 251 -3.56 -15.78 -4.76
N GLN A 252 -3.13 -14.56 -5.09
CA GLN A 252 -1.88 -14.30 -5.79
C GLN A 252 -0.67 -14.43 -4.85
N LEU A 253 -0.80 -13.94 -3.60
CA LEU A 253 0.25 -14.03 -2.58
C LEU A 253 -0.29 -14.62 -1.27
N SER A 254 -0.05 -15.92 -1.07
CA SER A 254 -0.43 -16.62 0.17
C SER A 254 0.30 -16.06 1.39
N ILE A 255 -0.27 -16.29 2.57
CA ILE A 255 0.29 -15.81 3.84
C ILE A 255 1.70 -16.39 4.10
N VAL A 256 1.95 -17.61 3.62
CA VAL A 256 3.24 -18.29 3.77
C VAL A 256 4.29 -17.65 2.87
N LYS A 257 3.94 -17.34 1.61
CA LYS A 257 4.81 -16.59 0.70
C LYS A 257 5.13 -15.20 1.26
N ALA A 258 4.13 -14.49 1.79
CA ALA A 258 4.33 -13.20 2.45
C ALA A 258 5.31 -13.30 3.64
N PHE A 259 5.13 -14.31 4.51
CA PHE A 259 6.02 -14.57 5.63
C PHE A 259 7.46 -14.85 5.19
N VAL A 260 7.65 -15.71 4.18
CA VAL A 260 8.98 -16.07 3.65
C VAL A 260 9.69 -14.85 3.07
N GLY A 261 9.00 -14.01 2.30
CA GLY A 261 9.58 -12.78 1.74
C GLY A 261 10.02 -11.79 2.82
N ILE A 262 9.17 -11.57 3.83
CA ILE A 262 9.50 -10.70 4.97
C ILE A 262 10.68 -11.26 5.77
N LEU A 263 10.63 -12.55 6.12
CA LEU A 263 11.68 -13.21 6.89
C LEU A 263 13.04 -13.15 6.18
N SER A 264 13.07 -13.41 4.88
CA SER A 264 14.29 -13.36 4.06
C SER A 264 14.93 -11.97 4.13
N SER A 265 14.11 -10.92 3.97
CA SER A 265 14.55 -9.53 4.04
C SER A 265 15.06 -9.14 5.43
N GLU A 266 14.40 -9.61 6.49
CA GLU A 266 14.83 -9.39 7.87
C GLU A 266 16.16 -10.08 8.22
N VAL A 267 16.35 -11.31 7.72
CA VAL A 267 17.60 -12.06 7.89
C VAL A 267 18.73 -11.31 7.18
N ALA A 268 18.49 -10.86 5.95
CA ALA A 268 19.47 -10.10 5.18
C ALA A 268 19.85 -8.78 5.88
N ALA A 269 18.89 -8.02 6.37
CA ALA A 269 19.16 -6.79 7.14
C ALA A 269 19.93 -7.02 8.45
N SER A 270 19.88 -8.24 8.99
CA SER A 270 20.62 -8.62 10.20
C SER A 270 22.10 -8.94 9.95
N LEU A 271 22.54 -9.01 8.68
CA LEU A 271 23.94 -9.28 8.34
C LEU A 271 24.83 -8.04 8.60
N PRO A 272 26.14 -8.22 8.82
CA PRO A 272 27.08 -7.11 9.04
C PRO A 272 27.29 -6.19 7.83
N VAL A 273 26.78 -6.59 6.67
CA VAL A 273 26.93 -5.91 5.38
C VAL A 273 25.71 -5.05 5.00
N SER A 274 24.73 -4.90 5.90
CA SER A 274 23.57 -4.05 5.66
C SER A 274 23.94 -2.56 5.75
N GLY A 275 23.28 -1.73 4.93
CA GLY A 275 23.41 -0.28 5.01
C GLY A 275 22.87 0.29 6.32
N ILE A 276 23.04 1.61 6.52
CA ILE A 276 22.41 2.31 7.66
C ILE A 276 20.91 2.06 7.61
N ALA A 277 20.31 1.78 8.77
CA ALA A 277 18.90 1.45 8.89
C ALA A 277 18.45 0.21 8.09
N GLY A 278 19.38 -0.63 7.62
CA GLY A 278 19.10 -1.81 6.80
C GLY A 278 18.82 -1.52 5.32
N PHE A 279 18.86 -0.25 4.89
CA PHE A 279 18.56 0.14 3.50
C PHE A 279 19.55 -0.48 2.50
N GLY A 280 19.03 -0.80 1.32
CA GLY A 280 19.71 -1.47 0.21
C GLY A 280 19.53 -2.98 0.26
N LEU A 281 20.05 -3.63 1.31
CA LEU A 281 20.01 -5.09 1.40
C LEU A 281 18.62 -5.61 1.76
N TYR A 282 17.85 -4.88 2.57
CA TYR A 282 16.47 -5.25 2.88
C TYR A 282 15.61 -5.21 1.60
N GLU A 283 15.63 -4.09 0.89
CA GLU A 283 14.82 -3.86 -0.30
C GLU A 283 15.23 -4.76 -1.46
N GLY A 284 16.54 -4.94 -1.68
CA GLY A 284 17.05 -5.84 -2.71
C GLY A 284 16.64 -7.30 -2.45
N THR A 285 16.75 -7.77 -1.21
CA THR A 285 16.29 -9.12 -0.83
C THR A 285 14.77 -9.23 -0.98
N TRP A 286 14.03 -8.22 -0.53
CA TRP A 286 12.58 -8.17 -0.66
C TRP A 286 12.14 -8.31 -2.11
N ALA A 287 12.60 -7.40 -2.98
CA ALA A 287 12.27 -7.40 -4.39
C ALA A 287 12.64 -8.73 -5.06
N PHE A 288 13.85 -9.25 -4.80
CA PHE A 288 14.30 -10.53 -5.34
C PHE A 288 13.40 -11.69 -4.91
N THR A 289 13.19 -11.86 -3.60
CA THR A 289 12.40 -12.98 -3.07
C THR A 289 10.96 -12.89 -3.52
N PHE A 290 10.34 -11.72 -3.49
CA PHE A 290 8.93 -11.58 -3.90
C PHE A 290 8.70 -11.79 -5.39
N ARG A 291 9.65 -11.40 -6.25
CA ARG A 291 9.62 -11.75 -7.69
C ARG A 291 9.68 -13.25 -7.89
N LEU A 292 10.57 -13.96 -7.16
CA LEU A 292 10.63 -15.43 -7.19
C LEU A 292 9.34 -16.09 -6.70
N LEU A 293 8.64 -15.46 -5.75
CA LEU A 293 7.37 -15.94 -5.22
C LEU A 293 6.16 -15.60 -6.11
N GLY A 294 6.38 -14.92 -7.25
CA GLY A 294 5.39 -14.66 -8.29
C GLY A 294 4.80 -13.25 -8.30
N LEU A 295 5.32 -12.30 -7.49
CA LEU A 295 4.91 -10.90 -7.61
C LEU A 295 5.53 -10.25 -8.86
N LYS A 296 4.73 -9.42 -9.56
CA LYS A 296 5.23 -8.58 -10.65
C LYS A 296 6.36 -7.67 -10.17
N SER A 297 7.34 -7.40 -11.03
CA SER A 297 8.54 -6.62 -10.70
C SER A 297 8.19 -5.29 -10.02
N GLU A 298 7.27 -4.53 -10.61
CA GLU A 298 6.85 -3.23 -10.10
C GLU A 298 6.24 -3.30 -8.69
N ALA A 299 5.35 -4.26 -8.45
CA ALA A 299 4.73 -4.46 -7.14
C ALA A 299 5.77 -4.86 -6.09
N ALA A 300 6.72 -5.73 -6.44
CA ALA A 300 7.81 -6.13 -5.55
C ALA A 300 8.71 -4.94 -5.17
N ASP A 301 9.01 -4.06 -6.12
CA ASP A 301 9.90 -2.91 -5.92
C ASP A 301 9.23 -1.81 -5.08
N ILE A 302 7.99 -1.44 -5.41
CA ILE A 302 7.27 -0.40 -4.67
C ILE A 302 6.97 -0.87 -3.24
N THR A 303 6.56 -2.13 -3.05
CA THR A 303 6.30 -2.64 -1.70
C THR A 303 7.56 -2.79 -0.87
N ALA A 304 8.71 -3.13 -1.48
CA ALA A 304 9.99 -3.18 -0.78
C ALA A 304 10.30 -1.85 -0.09
N LEU A 305 10.23 -0.75 -0.86
CA LEU A 305 10.56 0.57 -0.36
C LEU A 305 9.45 1.13 0.55
N SER A 306 8.17 0.99 0.19
CA SER A 306 7.05 1.48 1.02
C SER A 306 6.99 0.79 2.38
N HIS A 307 7.14 -0.55 2.39
CA HIS A 307 7.07 -1.33 3.62
C HIS A 307 8.19 -0.96 4.57
N HIS A 308 9.43 -0.94 4.05
CA HIS A 308 10.60 -0.64 4.87
C HIS A 308 10.62 0.81 5.34
N LEU A 309 10.44 1.78 4.45
CA LEU A 309 10.48 3.20 4.81
C LEU A 309 9.42 3.54 5.86
N PHE A 310 8.19 3.06 5.69
CA PHE A 310 7.12 3.31 6.64
C PHE A 310 7.39 2.66 8.01
N THR A 311 7.79 1.39 8.03
CA THR A 311 8.04 0.68 9.30
C THR A 311 9.21 1.29 10.07
N GLN A 312 10.24 1.77 9.37
CA GLN A 312 11.34 2.52 9.98
C GLN A 312 10.88 3.87 10.53
N ALA A 313 10.16 4.67 9.73
CA ALA A 313 9.62 5.95 10.19
C ALA A 313 8.71 5.79 11.43
N TYR A 314 7.85 4.77 11.43
CA TYR A 314 6.99 4.41 12.57
C TYR A 314 7.81 4.03 13.81
N GLY A 315 8.76 3.09 13.67
CA GLY A 315 9.59 2.62 14.78
C GLY A 315 10.46 3.72 15.37
N TYR A 316 11.05 4.55 14.52
CA TYR A 316 11.89 5.68 14.94
C TYR A 316 11.07 6.76 15.64
N SER A 317 9.87 7.04 15.17
CA SER A 317 8.97 8.00 15.83
C SER A 317 8.63 7.53 17.24
N LEU A 318 8.26 6.25 17.42
CA LEU A 318 7.97 5.70 18.74
C LEU A 318 9.18 5.70 19.67
N GLY A 319 10.35 5.31 19.17
CA GLY A 319 11.58 5.31 19.98
C GLY A 319 12.00 6.73 20.37
N ALA A 320 11.91 7.70 19.46
CA ALA A 320 12.23 9.09 19.72
C ALA A 320 11.28 9.71 20.76
N LEU A 321 9.97 9.44 20.65
CA LEU A 321 8.99 9.86 21.65
C LEU A 321 9.25 9.20 23.01
N ALA A 322 9.69 7.94 23.04
CA ALA A 322 10.04 7.23 24.27
C ALA A 322 11.33 7.73 24.94
N LEU A 323 12.23 8.41 24.21
CA LEU A 323 13.42 9.04 24.80
C LEU A 323 13.05 10.19 25.74
N LEU A 324 12.04 11.00 25.39
CA LEU A 324 11.62 12.16 26.18
C LEU A 324 11.33 11.82 27.65
N PRO A 325 10.44 10.85 27.98
CA PRO A 325 10.20 10.47 29.37
C PRO A 325 11.43 9.81 30.02
N LEU A 326 12.29 9.10 29.29
CA LEU A 326 13.51 8.50 29.85
C LEU A 326 14.58 9.54 30.23
N PHE A 327 14.56 10.72 29.62
CA PHE A 327 15.39 11.85 30.02
C PHE A 327 14.82 12.63 31.20
N TRP A 328 13.48 12.77 31.28
CA TRP A 328 12.80 13.59 32.28
C TRP A 328 12.43 12.88 33.59
N LEU A 329 12.21 11.56 33.56
CA LEU A 329 11.88 10.80 34.77
C LEU A 329 13.14 10.61 35.64
N SER A 330 13.06 11.01 36.91
CA SER A 330 14.14 10.81 37.89
C SER A 330 14.32 9.31 38.23
N GLU A 331 15.53 8.90 38.64
CA GLU A 331 15.84 7.53 39.10
C GLU A 331 14.84 7.00 40.16
N ARG A 332 14.28 7.90 40.98
CA ARG A 332 13.30 7.56 42.03
C ARG A 332 11.95 7.11 41.49
N SER A 333 11.56 7.52 40.27
CA SER A 333 10.31 7.12 39.63
C SER A 333 10.32 5.65 39.17
N PHE A 334 11.51 5.01 39.17
CA PHE A 334 11.74 3.66 38.65
C PHE A 334 11.86 2.58 39.72
N ARG A 335 12.08 2.96 41.00
CA ARG A 335 12.18 2.04 42.14
C ARG A 335 10.88 2.04 42.96
N LYS A 336 9.97 1.13 42.65
CA LYS A 336 8.93 0.67 43.59
C LYS A 336 8.83 -0.86 43.57
N VAL A 337 8.70 -1.46 44.75
CA VAL A 337 8.58 -2.90 45.05
C VAL A 337 7.45 -3.07 46.10
N PRO A 338 6.71 -4.20 46.24
CA PRO A 338 6.35 -5.29 45.30
C PRO A 338 4.82 -5.55 45.27
N THR A 339 4.34 -6.43 44.38
CA THR A 339 3.52 -7.62 44.72
C THR A 339 3.53 -8.55 43.51
N LYS A 340 3.29 -9.86 43.73
CA LYS A 340 3.17 -10.92 42.70
C LYS A 340 2.80 -10.34 41.33
N VAL A 341 3.52 -10.75 40.28
CA VAL A 341 3.11 -10.54 38.88
C VAL A 341 1.73 -11.19 38.70
N ARG A 342 0.66 -10.51 39.12
CA ARG A 342 -0.72 -10.83 38.79
C ARG A 342 -0.74 -10.55 37.31
N SER A 343 -0.69 -11.61 36.49
CA SER A 343 -0.84 -11.54 35.04
C SER A 343 -2.03 -10.63 34.76
N SER A 344 -1.78 -9.36 34.45
CA SER A 344 -2.81 -8.35 34.62
C SER A 344 -3.85 -8.56 33.54
N THR A 345 -5.12 -8.41 33.91
CA THR A 345 -6.26 -8.51 33.00
C THR A 345 -6.03 -7.69 31.73
N VAL A 346 -5.30 -6.57 31.82
CA VAL A 346 -4.88 -5.70 30.71
C VAL A 346 -4.05 -6.45 29.66
N LEU A 347 -3.11 -7.30 30.07
CA LEU A 347 -2.27 -8.06 29.14
C LEU A 347 -3.08 -9.17 28.45
N ARG A 348 -3.96 -9.84 29.19
CA ARG A 348 -4.91 -10.81 28.60
C ARG A 348 -5.85 -10.09 27.63
N MET A 349 -6.33 -8.90 27.98
CA MET A 349 -7.13 -8.04 27.12
C MET A 349 -6.35 -7.59 25.89
N LEU A 350 -5.06 -7.26 25.98
CA LEU A 350 -4.22 -6.89 24.83
C LEU A 350 -3.97 -8.07 23.89
N ILE A 351 -3.71 -9.27 24.44
CA ILE A 351 -3.55 -10.49 23.64
C ILE A 351 -4.88 -10.87 22.98
N VAL A 352 -5.99 -10.87 23.74
CA VAL A 352 -7.32 -11.19 23.24
C VAL A 352 -7.81 -10.15 22.23
N SER A 353 -7.63 -8.85 22.48
CA SER A 353 -7.96 -7.80 21.51
C SER A 353 -7.09 -7.89 20.26
N SER A 354 -5.81 -8.25 20.36
CA SER A 354 -4.96 -8.48 19.19
C SER A 354 -5.38 -9.72 18.40
N LEU A 355 -5.80 -10.80 19.08
CA LEU A 355 -6.31 -12.02 18.44
C LEU A 355 -7.68 -11.80 17.81
N ILE A 356 -8.58 -11.08 18.48
CA ILE A 356 -9.90 -10.68 17.96
C ILE A 356 -9.71 -9.74 16.77
N PHE A 357 -8.85 -8.72 16.89
CA PHE A 357 -8.58 -7.82 15.78
C PHE A 357 -7.94 -8.56 14.61
N PHE A 358 -7.00 -9.47 14.87
CA PHE A 358 -6.43 -10.32 13.84
C PHE A 358 -7.49 -11.18 13.14
N ALA A 359 -8.35 -11.85 13.91
CA ALA A 359 -9.45 -12.65 13.37
C ALA A 359 -10.44 -11.79 12.57
N VAL A 360 -10.78 -10.59 13.05
CA VAL A 360 -11.65 -9.63 12.36
C VAL A 360 -11.00 -9.08 11.10
N SER A 361 -9.70 -8.77 11.11
CA SER A 361 -8.97 -8.35 9.92
C SER A 361 -8.88 -9.48 8.89
N ILE A 362 -8.64 -10.72 9.31
CA ILE A 362 -8.69 -11.89 8.41
C ILE A 362 -10.09 -12.05 7.83
N ALA A 363 -11.14 -11.99 8.66
CA ALA A 363 -12.52 -12.16 8.23
C ALA A 363 -12.97 -11.03 7.28
N LYS A 364 -12.64 -9.77 7.59
CA LYS A 364 -13.00 -8.61 6.76
C LYS A 364 -12.24 -8.54 5.45
N SER A 365 -10.95 -8.88 5.44
CA SER A 365 -10.19 -8.94 4.17
C SER A 365 -10.63 -10.05 3.21
N GLY A 366 -11.38 -11.06 3.68
CA GLY A 366 -12.11 -11.99 2.80
C GLY A 366 -13.51 -11.50 2.42
N ALA A 367 -14.01 -10.47 3.10
CA ALA A 367 -15.25 -9.76 2.78
C ALA A 367 -15.01 -8.55 1.86
N ASP A 368 -13.83 -7.91 1.89
CA ASP A 368 -13.46 -6.79 1.00
C ASP A 368 -13.18 -7.23 -0.45
N THR A 369 -13.10 -8.54 -0.71
CA THR A 369 -13.17 -9.10 -2.06
C THR A 369 -14.59 -9.22 -2.59
N ALA A 370 -15.59 -9.23 -1.70
CA ALA A 370 -16.96 -8.98 -2.09
C ALA A 370 -17.16 -7.45 -2.07
N GLU A 371 -16.84 -6.80 -3.20
CA GLU A 371 -17.40 -5.47 -3.46
C GLU A 371 -18.90 -5.54 -3.12
N GLN A 372 -19.41 -4.53 -2.39
CA GLN A 372 -20.78 -4.56 -1.88
C GLN A 372 -21.71 -5.03 -2.99
N PRO A 373 -22.54 -6.06 -2.75
CA PRO A 373 -23.44 -6.55 -3.78
C PRO A 373 -24.23 -5.36 -4.29
N ALA A 374 -24.26 -5.21 -5.62
CA ALA A 374 -25.10 -4.24 -6.29
C ALA A 374 -26.47 -4.23 -5.61
N HIS A 375 -27.00 -3.03 -5.32
CA HIS A 375 -28.38 -2.93 -4.87
C HIS A 375 -29.24 -3.74 -5.84
N PRO A 376 -30.12 -4.66 -5.36
CA PRO A 376 -30.95 -5.45 -6.25
C PRO A 376 -31.66 -4.48 -7.19
N VAL A 377 -31.42 -4.64 -8.50
CA VAL A 377 -31.98 -3.78 -9.54
C VAL A 377 -33.49 -3.88 -9.42
N THR A 378 -34.10 -2.90 -8.76
CA THR A 378 -35.54 -2.72 -8.82
C THR A 378 -35.82 -2.26 -10.25
N ALA A 379 -36.89 -2.74 -10.89
CA ALA A 379 -37.22 -2.39 -12.28
C ALA A 379 -37.29 -0.85 -12.42
N GLY A 380 -36.22 -0.26 -12.94
CA GLY A 380 -36.09 1.18 -13.11
C GLY A 380 -36.96 1.69 -14.25
N THR A 381 -37.21 3.00 -14.27
CA THR A 381 -37.88 3.66 -15.41
C THR A 381 -36.84 4.27 -16.35
N TYR A 382 -37.02 4.11 -17.66
CA TYR A 382 -36.08 4.61 -18.67
C TYR A 382 -36.79 5.60 -19.60
N SER A 383 -36.17 6.77 -19.83
CA SER A 383 -36.70 7.80 -20.74
C SER A 383 -35.78 7.95 -21.95
N THR A 384 -36.09 7.22 -23.03
CA THR A 384 -35.20 7.05 -24.18
C THR A 384 -35.71 7.72 -25.47
N SER A 385 -36.87 8.37 -25.43
CA SER A 385 -37.48 9.03 -26.59
C SER A 385 -36.73 10.27 -27.09
N ASN A 386 -35.85 10.84 -26.26
CA ASN A 386 -35.03 12.00 -26.60
C ASN A 386 -33.64 11.60 -27.13
N LEU A 387 -33.37 10.30 -27.28
CA LEU A 387 -32.14 9.83 -27.90
C LEU A 387 -32.18 10.06 -29.42
N PRO A 388 -31.03 10.26 -30.08
CA PRO A 388 -30.97 10.37 -31.54
C PRO A 388 -31.60 9.15 -32.21
N SER A 389 -32.34 9.39 -33.29
CA SER A 389 -33.07 8.33 -33.98
C SER A 389 -32.14 7.23 -34.49
N GLY A 390 -32.46 5.97 -34.19
CA GLY A 390 -31.66 4.78 -34.54
C GLY A 390 -30.42 4.56 -33.67
N GLY A 391 -30.19 5.42 -32.67
CA GLY A 391 -29.03 5.41 -31.79
C GLY A 391 -29.32 4.96 -30.36
N GLY A 392 -28.41 5.33 -29.46
CA GLY A 392 -28.54 5.08 -28.03
C GLY A 392 -27.33 5.53 -27.21
N VAL A 393 -27.23 5.03 -25.99
CA VAL A 393 -26.11 5.30 -25.07
C VAL A 393 -25.44 4.00 -24.68
N ILE A 394 -24.11 3.96 -24.80
CA ILE A 394 -23.24 2.90 -24.27
C ILE A 394 -22.63 3.39 -22.96
N PHE A 395 -22.61 2.55 -21.93
CA PHE A 395 -22.14 2.92 -20.59
C PHE A 395 -21.63 1.69 -19.85
N ASP A 396 -20.84 1.88 -18.80
CA ASP A 396 -20.51 0.79 -17.87
C ASP A 396 -21.46 0.76 -16.66
N SER A 397 -21.82 -0.43 -16.21
CA SER A 397 -22.80 -0.62 -15.13
C SER A 397 -22.47 -1.84 -14.28
N ASN A 398 -22.58 -1.71 -12.95
CA ASN A 398 -22.35 -2.80 -12.00
C ASN A 398 -23.59 -3.70 -11.77
N ARG A 399 -24.59 -3.62 -12.65
CA ARG A 399 -25.90 -4.26 -12.46
C ARG A 399 -25.87 -5.80 -12.37
N SER A 400 -24.81 -6.45 -12.84
CA SER A 400 -24.57 -7.90 -12.73
C SER A 400 -23.74 -8.30 -11.50
N GLY A 401 -23.22 -7.32 -10.74
CA GLY A 401 -22.33 -7.51 -9.60
C GLY A 401 -20.91 -7.03 -9.87
N THR A 402 -20.41 -7.20 -11.09
CA THR A 402 -19.20 -6.55 -11.63
C THR A 402 -19.59 -5.50 -12.66
N PHE A 403 -18.66 -4.61 -13.03
CA PHE A 403 -18.94 -3.65 -14.10
C PHE A 403 -18.92 -4.37 -15.44
N GLY A 404 -20.02 -4.33 -16.17
CA GLY A 404 -20.10 -4.75 -17.57
C GLY A 404 -20.40 -3.56 -18.49
N ILE A 405 -20.30 -3.77 -19.80
CA ILE A 405 -20.65 -2.76 -20.81
C ILE A 405 -22.07 -2.99 -21.32
N TYR A 406 -22.89 -1.94 -21.23
CA TYR A 406 -24.32 -1.98 -21.52
C TYR A 406 -24.70 -0.94 -22.57
N PHE A 407 -25.80 -1.23 -23.28
CA PHE A 407 -26.41 -0.33 -24.25
C PHE A 407 -27.87 -0.06 -23.89
N LEU A 408 -28.27 1.21 -23.95
CA LEU A 408 -29.65 1.66 -23.85
C LEU A 408 -30.04 2.36 -25.15
N GLY A 409 -30.86 1.69 -25.95
CA GLY A 409 -31.31 2.19 -27.25
C GLY A 409 -32.49 3.17 -27.16
N GLU A 410 -32.72 3.89 -28.25
CA GLU A 410 -33.94 4.67 -28.47
C GLU A 410 -35.19 3.80 -28.26
N ASN A 411 -36.19 4.31 -27.52
CA ASN A 411 -37.45 3.62 -27.18
C ASN A 411 -37.29 2.25 -26.50
N SER A 412 -36.11 1.94 -25.96
CA SER A 412 -35.87 0.71 -25.21
C SER A 412 -36.41 0.82 -23.79
N THR A 413 -36.96 -0.28 -23.28
CA THR A 413 -37.53 -0.37 -21.92
C THR A 413 -36.53 -0.90 -20.89
N GLN A 414 -35.35 -1.35 -21.33
CA GLN A 414 -34.27 -1.84 -20.47
C GLN A 414 -32.93 -1.83 -21.23
N PRO A 415 -31.80 -1.67 -20.52
CA PRO A 415 -30.48 -1.85 -21.11
C PRO A 415 -30.19 -3.31 -21.46
N VAL A 416 -29.36 -3.53 -22.48
CA VAL A 416 -28.85 -4.85 -22.88
C VAL A 416 -27.34 -4.91 -22.66
N ALA A 417 -26.83 -6.06 -22.21
CA ALA A 417 -25.40 -6.27 -22.06
C ALA A 417 -24.74 -6.43 -23.44
N LEU A 418 -23.75 -5.60 -23.75
CA LEU A 418 -22.89 -5.78 -24.92
C LEU A 418 -21.74 -6.73 -24.62
N TYR A 419 -21.23 -6.67 -23.39
CA TYR A 419 -20.25 -7.61 -22.85
C TYR A 419 -20.23 -7.50 -21.33
N ASP A 420 -20.26 -8.64 -20.64
CA ASP A 420 -20.31 -8.71 -19.18
C ASP A 420 -19.64 -10.01 -18.74
N SER A 421 -18.55 -9.90 -18.00
CA SER A 421 -17.77 -11.05 -17.54
C SER A 421 -17.52 -11.00 -16.03
N ASN A 422 -16.71 -11.93 -15.51
CA ASN A 422 -16.28 -11.90 -14.11
C ASN A 422 -15.22 -10.80 -13.83
N ALA A 423 -14.73 -10.12 -14.86
CA ALA A 423 -13.87 -8.94 -14.72
C ALA A 423 -14.72 -7.66 -14.66
N HIS A 424 -14.08 -6.53 -14.41
CA HIS A 424 -14.70 -5.21 -14.51
C HIS A 424 -14.37 -4.60 -15.86
N GLU A 425 -15.36 -4.53 -16.73
CA GLU A 425 -15.31 -3.79 -17.99
C GLU A 425 -15.82 -2.36 -17.79
N MET A 426 -14.94 -1.39 -18.05
CA MET A 426 -15.14 0.01 -17.68
C MET A 426 -14.64 0.96 -18.77
N TYR A 427 -15.12 2.21 -18.69
CA TYR A 427 -14.65 3.31 -19.54
C TYR A 427 -14.86 3.05 -21.04
N PRO A 428 -16.08 2.71 -21.48
CA PRO A 428 -16.35 2.48 -22.89
C PRO A 428 -16.14 3.76 -23.71
N ASP A 429 -15.76 3.60 -24.97
CA ASP A 429 -15.78 4.65 -25.99
C ASP A 429 -16.11 4.07 -27.36
N VAL A 430 -16.99 4.77 -28.09
CA VAL A 430 -17.47 4.33 -29.40
C VAL A 430 -16.75 5.09 -30.50
N SER A 431 -16.32 4.36 -31.52
CA SER A 431 -15.67 4.94 -32.71
C SER A 431 -16.56 6.01 -33.38
N PRO A 432 -15.97 7.01 -34.06
CA PRO A 432 -16.75 8.02 -34.78
C PRO A 432 -17.74 7.45 -35.80
N SER A 433 -17.40 6.31 -36.41
CA SER A 433 -18.28 5.59 -37.34
C SER A 433 -19.41 4.81 -36.65
N GLY A 434 -19.30 4.55 -35.34
CA GLY A 434 -20.24 3.76 -34.56
C GLY A 434 -20.13 2.25 -34.76
N ASP A 435 -19.11 1.75 -35.48
CA ASP A 435 -18.98 0.31 -35.81
C ASP A 435 -18.01 -0.46 -34.90
N GLU A 436 -17.25 0.24 -34.06
CA GLU A 436 -16.35 -0.34 -33.08
C GLU A 436 -16.53 0.33 -31.72
N LEU A 437 -16.33 -0.45 -30.66
CA LEU A 437 -16.33 -0.06 -29.26
C LEU A 437 -14.98 -0.47 -28.64
N VAL A 438 -14.40 0.40 -27.82
CA VAL A 438 -13.26 0.05 -26.96
C VAL A 438 -13.62 0.23 -25.50
N PHE A 439 -13.03 -0.57 -24.63
CA PHE A 439 -13.22 -0.49 -23.18
C PHE A 439 -11.99 -1.06 -22.45
N ALA A 440 -11.82 -0.70 -21.18
CA ALA A 440 -10.81 -1.28 -20.31
C ALA A 440 -11.40 -2.48 -19.53
N SER A 441 -10.62 -3.53 -19.32
CA SER A 441 -10.96 -4.68 -18.48
C SER A 441 -9.89 -4.89 -17.41
N SER A 442 -10.32 -4.97 -16.14
CA SER A 442 -9.47 -5.21 -14.96
C SER A 442 -10.12 -6.20 -13.99
N LYS A 443 -9.35 -6.78 -13.07
CA LYS A 443 -9.88 -7.73 -12.08
C LYS A 443 -10.61 -7.05 -10.93
N THR A 444 -10.25 -5.81 -10.60
CA THR A 444 -10.94 -4.99 -9.58
C THR A 444 -11.09 -3.55 -10.06
N THR A 445 -11.85 -2.75 -9.30
CA THR A 445 -12.03 -1.31 -9.52
C THR A 445 -10.93 -0.44 -8.87
N LYS A 446 -9.87 -1.04 -8.31
CA LYS A 446 -8.83 -0.32 -7.55
C LYS A 446 -8.01 0.59 -8.47
N ARG A 447 -7.75 1.81 -7.99
CA ARG A 447 -7.13 2.91 -8.75
C ARG A 447 -5.75 2.60 -9.35
N LEU A 448 -4.96 1.74 -8.72
CA LEU A 448 -3.59 1.42 -9.15
C LEU A 448 -3.48 0.05 -9.81
N GLU A 449 -4.60 -0.66 -10.00
CA GLU A 449 -4.58 -1.90 -10.75
C GLU A 449 -4.43 -1.60 -12.26
N PRO A 450 -3.50 -2.27 -12.96
CA PRO A 450 -3.40 -2.15 -14.41
C PRO A 450 -4.62 -2.80 -15.08
N GLY A 451 -5.20 -2.09 -16.06
CA GLY A 451 -6.24 -2.62 -16.95
C GLY A 451 -5.66 -3.06 -18.29
N SER A 452 -6.43 -3.82 -19.07
CA SER A 452 -6.15 -4.12 -20.47
C SER A 452 -7.23 -3.50 -21.35
N ILE A 453 -6.92 -3.07 -22.57
CA ILE A 453 -7.91 -2.47 -23.48
C ILE A 453 -8.37 -3.50 -24.50
N TRP A 454 -9.68 -3.60 -24.65
CA TRP A 454 -10.36 -4.53 -25.53
C TRP A 454 -11.15 -3.79 -26.58
N LEU A 455 -11.35 -4.43 -27.73
CA LEU A 455 -12.12 -3.92 -28.84
C LEU A 455 -13.25 -4.89 -29.19
N LEU A 456 -14.46 -4.36 -29.31
CA LEU A 456 -15.66 -5.08 -29.74
C LEU A 456 -16.19 -4.48 -31.05
N PRO A 457 -16.16 -5.23 -32.17
CA PRO A 457 -16.83 -4.84 -33.40
C PRO A 457 -18.37 -4.92 -33.28
N ARG A 458 -19.09 -4.06 -33.99
CA ARG A 458 -20.56 -4.05 -34.05
C ARG A 458 -21.08 -5.07 -35.09
N THR A 459 -20.92 -6.36 -34.81
CA THR A 459 -21.48 -7.45 -35.63
C THR A 459 -22.19 -8.47 -34.73
N GLU A 460 -23.19 -9.19 -35.24
CA GLU A 460 -24.08 -10.03 -34.41
C GLU A 460 -23.32 -11.11 -33.61
N ASP A 461 -22.25 -11.67 -34.17
CA ASP A 461 -21.45 -12.74 -33.52
C ASP A 461 -20.06 -12.26 -33.04
N ALA A 462 -19.82 -10.94 -32.96
CA ALA A 462 -18.52 -10.44 -32.54
C ALA A 462 -18.28 -10.70 -31.04
N THR A 463 -17.09 -11.23 -30.75
CA THR A 463 -16.57 -11.29 -29.38
C THR A 463 -15.51 -10.21 -29.19
N PRO A 464 -15.40 -9.61 -28.00
CA PRO A 464 -14.32 -8.67 -27.75
C PRO A 464 -12.97 -9.36 -27.83
N ARG A 465 -11.99 -8.66 -28.40
CA ARG A 465 -10.58 -9.11 -28.41
C ARG A 465 -9.70 -8.11 -27.69
N LYS A 466 -8.72 -8.61 -26.94
CA LYS A 466 -7.72 -7.76 -26.29
C LYS A 466 -6.86 -7.11 -27.37
N LEU A 467 -6.68 -5.80 -27.25
CA LEU A 467 -5.88 -5.00 -28.17
C LEU A 467 -4.60 -4.49 -27.51
N ILE A 468 -4.68 -4.03 -26.26
CA ILE A 468 -3.55 -3.47 -25.50
C ILE A 468 -3.48 -4.17 -24.14
N GLU A 469 -2.29 -4.66 -23.77
CA GLU A 469 -2.10 -5.44 -22.54
C GLU A 469 -2.17 -4.59 -21.25
N ASP A 470 -1.76 -3.32 -21.32
CA ASP A 470 -1.67 -2.43 -20.16
C ASP A 470 -2.12 -1.00 -20.52
N GLY A 471 -3.31 -0.61 -20.06
CA GLY A 471 -3.89 0.71 -20.28
C GLY A 471 -5.31 0.86 -19.74
N THR A 472 -5.71 2.10 -19.47
CA THR A 472 -7.03 2.49 -18.96
C THR A 472 -7.56 3.75 -19.67
N PHE A 473 -8.86 4.03 -19.51
CA PHE A 473 -9.57 5.14 -20.15
C PHE A 473 -9.34 5.25 -21.67
N PRO A 474 -9.58 4.17 -22.44
CA PRO A 474 -9.42 4.22 -23.89
C PRO A 474 -10.44 5.17 -24.52
N THR A 475 -10.01 5.92 -25.53
CA THR A 475 -10.89 6.74 -26.38
C THR A 475 -10.40 6.74 -27.82
N PHE A 476 -11.33 6.71 -28.77
CA PHE A 476 -11.00 6.93 -30.18
C PHE A 476 -10.67 8.41 -30.42
N ILE A 477 -9.63 8.66 -31.22
CA ILE A 477 -9.18 10.02 -31.52
C ILE A 477 -9.91 10.59 -32.74
N ASP A 478 -9.96 9.80 -33.81
CA ASP A 478 -10.45 10.22 -35.12
C ASP A 478 -10.89 9.00 -35.97
N ASP A 479 -11.22 9.22 -37.24
CA ASP A 479 -11.72 8.18 -38.15
C ASP A 479 -10.65 7.13 -38.54
N SER A 480 -9.36 7.33 -38.23
CA SER A 480 -8.33 6.30 -38.41
C SER A 480 -8.55 5.11 -37.46
N GLY A 481 -9.33 5.31 -36.39
CA GLY A 481 -9.55 4.34 -35.34
C GLY A 481 -8.43 4.32 -34.29
N ASP A 482 -7.46 5.23 -34.34
CA ASP A 482 -6.40 5.33 -33.33
C ASP A 482 -6.98 5.55 -31.93
N ILE A 483 -6.34 4.93 -30.94
CA ILE A 483 -6.85 4.89 -29.57
C ILE A 483 -5.90 5.62 -28.63
N LEU A 484 -6.41 6.65 -27.95
CA LEU A 484 -5.76 7.31 -26.84
C LEU A 484 -6.06 6.57 -25.54
N PHE A 485 -5.05 6.38 -24.69
CA PHE A 485 -5.23 5.77 -23.38
C PHE A 485 -4.18 6.26 -22.38
N GLU A 486 -4.43 6.08 -21.09
CA GLU A 486 -3.42 6.31 -20.06
C GLU A 486 -2.80 5.01 -19.53
N ARG A 487 -1.60 5.10 -18.96
CA ARG A 487 -0.93 4.00 -18.27
C ARG A 487 -0.41 4.45 -16.91
N HIS A 488 -0.72 3.65 -15.89
CA HIS A 488 -0.32 3.83 -14.48
C HIS A 488 -0.65 5.20 -13.87
N ARG A 489 -1.58 5.97 -14.45
CA ARG A 489 -1.89 7.35 -14.04
C ARG A 489 -0.70 8.30 -14.18
N GLU A 490 0.28 7.97 -15.01
CA GLU A 490 1.55 8.71 -15.12
C GLU A 490 1.81 9.21 -16.55
N SER A 491 1.16 8.60 -17.54
CA SER A 491 1.47 8.86 -18.95
C SER A 491 0.29 8.54 -19.86
N VAL A 492 0.28 9.21 -21.02
CA VAL A 492 -0.72 9.06 -22.07
C VAL A 492 -0.03 8.52 -23.31
N PHE A 493 -0.68 7.53 -23.93
CA PHE A 493 -0.23 6.83 -25.12
C PHE A 493 -1.28 6.92 -26.22
N VAL A 494 -0.81 6.79 -27.45
CA VAL A 494 -1.64 6.53 -28.63
C VAL A 494 -1.27 5.17 -29.19
N PHE A 495 -2.26 4.33 -29.42
CA PHE A 495 -2.14 3.11 -30.21
C PHE A 495 -2.52 3.43 -31.65
N ASP A 496 -1.52 3.42 -32.53
CA ASP A 496 -1.69 3.62 -33.96
C ASP A 496 -2.26 2.33 -34.58
N ARG A 497 -3.47 2.41 -35.12
CA ARG A 497 -4.19 1.23 -35.67
C ARG A 497 -3.55 0.69 -36.94
N ALA A 498 -2.85 1.51 -37.70
CA ALA A 498 -2.26 1.12 -38.98
C ALA A 498 -0.95 0.36 -38.78
N THR A 499 -0.16 0.75 -37.79
CA THR A 499 1.16 0.18 -37.50
C THR A 499 1.18 -0.78 -36.31
N GLU A 500 0.09 -0.82 -35.54
CA GLU A 500 -0.05 -1.57 -34.29
C GLU A 500 1.02 -1.21 -33.25
N LYS A 501 1.44 0.06 -33.22
CA LYS A 501 2.46 0.57 -32.30
C LYS A 501 1.85 1.47 -31.23
N GLU A 502 2.35 1.30 -30.02
CA GLU A 502 2.08 2.20 -28.90
C GLU A 502 3.14 3.30 -28.82
N VAL A 503 2.71 4.56 -28.81
CA VAL A 503 3.58 5.73 -28.72
C VAL A 503 3.17 6.58 -27.52
N MET A 504 4.10 6.80 -26.58
CA MET A 504 3.88 7.75 -25.48
C MET A 504 3.83 9.17 -26.04
N VAL A 505 2.70 9.85 -25.84
CA VAL A 505 2.50 11.24 -26.31
C VAL A 505 2.61 12.26 -25.17
N PHE A 506 2.47 11.84 -23.91
CA PHE A 506 2.62 12.76 -22.76
C PHE A 506 3.01 12.01 -21.48
N PRO A 507 3.91 12.57 -20.63
CA PRO A 507 4.65 13.83 -20.81
C PRO A 507 5.90 13.66 -21.69
N THR A 508 6.07 14.54 -22.67
CA THR A 508 7.28 14.56 -23.53
C THR A 508 8.46 15.27 -22.84
N ALA A 509 9.62 15.34 -23.51
CA ALA A 509 10.77 16.11 -23.04
C ALA A 509 10.49 17.62 -22.87
N ALA A 510 9.48 18.17 -23.56
CA ALA A 510 9.03 19.55 -23.38
C ALA A 510 8.25 19.74 -22.07
N PHE A 511 7.60 18.68 -21.56
CA PHE A 511 6.69 18.74 -20.42
C PHE A 511 7.23 18.02 -19.18
N LYS A 512 8.54 18.06 -18.95
CA LYS A 512 9.24 17.33 -17.86
C LYS A 512 8.64 17.55 -16.46
N GLY A 513 8.02 18.69 -16.21
CA GLY A 513 7.45 18.97 -14.90
C GLY A 513 6.27 18.08 -14.49
N PHE A 514 5.69 17.29 -15.41
CA PHE A 514 4.63 16.34 -15.11
C PHE A 514 5.13 14.93 -14.74
N ARG A 515 6.44 14.64 -14.83
CA ARG A 515 7.00 13.29 -14.60
C ARG A 515 6.76 12.69 -13.20
N ASN A 516 6.26 13.48 -12.24
CA ASN A 516 5.94 13.03 -10.88
C ASN A 516 4.51 13.45 -10.47
N SER A 517 3.66 13.72 -11.43
CA SER A 517 2.26 14.11 -11.23
C SER A 517 1.36 13.07 -11.85
N GLN A 518 0.18 12.92 -11.27
CA GLN A 518 -0.83 12.08 -11.89
C GLN A 518 -1.33 12.73 -13.19
N ILE A 519 -1.55 11.92 -14.21
CA ILE A 519 -2.13 12.32 -15.49
C ILE A 519 -3.19 11.28 -15.79
N VAL A 520 -4.46 11.67 -15.69
CA VAL A 520 -5.58 10.72 -15.78
C VAL A 520 -6.74 11.22 -16.63
N LYS A 521 -7.52 10.26 -17.13
CA LYS A 521 -8.74 10.49 -17.92
C LYS A 521 -8.46 11.40 -19.13
N PRO A 522 -7.51 11.03 -20.01
CA PRO A 522 -7.13 11.88 -21.12
C PRO A 522 -8.22 11.95 -22.20
N ARG A 523 -8.26 13.06 -22.93
CA ARG A 523 -9.05 13.28 -24.16
C ARG A 523 -8.22 14.08 -25.15
N MET A 524 -8.34 13.75 -26.43
CA MET A 524 -7.62 14.40 -27.51
C MET A 524 -8.61 14.96 -28.52
N THR A 525 -8.32 16.13 -29.08
CA THR A 525 -9.07 16.65 -30.22
C THR A 525 -8.74 15.86 -31.49
N ARG A 526 -9.67 15.85 -32.45
CA ARG A 526 -9.55 15.07 -33.70
C ARG A 526 -8.35 15.47 -34.56
N ASP A 527 -7.94 16.73 -34.46
CA ASP A 527 -6.74 17.28 -35.12
C ASP A 527 -5.43 16.99 -34.36
N ARG A 528 -5.50 16.28 -33.23
CA ARG A 528 -4.39 15.91 -32.33
C ARG A 528 -3.62 17.11 -31.78
N ARG A 529 -4.20 18.31 -31.83
CA ARG A 529 -3.55 19.53 -31.34
C ARG A 529 -3.64 19.66 -29.83
N TYR A 530 -4.82 19.37 -29.26
CA TYR A 530 -5.07 19.57 -27.85
C TYR A 530 -5.28 18.25 -27.11
N LEU A 531 -4.56 18.10 -26.00
CA LEU A 531 -4.76 17.03 -25.03
C LEU A 531 -5.28 17.63 -23.73
N THR A 532 -6.41 17.14 -23.24
CA THR A 532 -6.93 17.48 -21.91
C THR A 532 -6.89 16.27 -20.98
N PHE A 533 -6.64 16.52 -19.70
CA PHE A 533 -6.56 15.47 -18.68
C PHE A 533 -6.74 16.08 -17.30
N THR A 534 -6.93 15.23 -16.29
CA THR A 534 -6.88 15.65 -14.89
C THR A 534 -5.48 15.42 -14.32
N SER A 535 -4.93 16.39 -13.57
CA SER A 535 -3.65 16.24 -12.89
C SER A 535 -3.65 16.84 -11.50
N ASP A 536 -2.87 16.23 -10.59
CA ASP A 536 -2.63 16.74 -9.23
C ASP A 536 -1.54 17.82 -9.18
N ARG A 537 -1.01 18.24 -10.34
CA ARG A 537 0.00 19.29 -10.46
C ARG A 537 -0.62 20.70 -10.25
N PRO A 538 0.00 21.61 -9.46
CA PRO A 538 1.20 21.38 -8.65
C PRO A 538 0.93 20.64 -7.33
N LYS A 539 -0.26 20.73 -6.73
CA LYS A 539 -0.65 20.01 -5.47
C LYS A 539 -2.15 19.76 -5.27
N ALA A 540 -3.01 20.04 -6.26
CA ALA A 540 -4.46 19.83 -6.19
C ALA A 540 -4.97 19.39 -7.56
N TRP A 541 -6.11 18.69 -7.60
CA TRP A 541 -6.73 18.25 -8.85
C TRP A 541 -7.19 19.46 -9.66
N HIS A 542 -6.67 19.54 -10.88
CA HIS A 542 -7.08 20.50 -11.89
C HIS A 542 -7.36 19.77 -13.19
N ALA A 543 -8.30 20.30 -13.96
CA ALA A 543 -8.39 20.03 -15.38
C ALA A 543 -7.26 20.78 -16.09
N TRP A 544 -6.54 20.10 -16.97
CA TRP A 544 -5.40 20.64 -17.72
C TRP A 544 -5.65 20.55 -19.21
N ILE A 545 -5.03 21.46 -19.95
CA ILE A 545 -4.93 21.43 -21.41
C ILE A 545 -3.47 21.62 -21.85
N VAL A 546 -3.09 20.84 -22.85
CA VAL A 546 -1.81 20.92 -23.55
C VAL A 546 -2.08 21.27 -25.01
N ASP A 547 -1.39 22.29 -25.52
CA ASP A 547 -1.33 22.60 -26.95
C ASP A 547 0.00 22.08 -27.51
N PHE A 548 -0.05 21.02 -28.31
CA PHE A 548 1.15 20.43 -28.91
C PHE A 548 1.75 21.30 -30.02
N LYS A 549 0.98 22.18 -30.64
CA LYS A 549 1.51 23.10 -31.65
C LYS A 549 2.36 24.18 -30.99
N GLU A 550 1.84 24.78 -29.93
CA GLU A 550 2.52 25.86 -29.20
C GLU A 550 3.48 25.33 -28.12
N GLN A 551 3.48 24.01 -27.85
CA GLN A 551 4.25 23.37 -26.79
C GLN A 551 3.99 23.97 -25.40
N THR A 552 2.73 24.32 -25.13
CA THR A 552 2.30 24.91 -23.86
C THR A 552 1.39 23.96 -23.08
N ALA A 553 1.47 24.03 -21.76
CA ALA A 553 0.57 23.31 -20.85
C ALA A 553 0.06 24.30 -19.81
N ARG A 554 -1.26 24.38 -19.62
CA ARG A 554 -1.89 25.30 -18.66
C ARG A 554 -3.06 24.63 -17.93
N PRO A 555 -3.30 24.96 -16.66
CA PRO A 555 -4.52 24.55 -15.99
C PRO A 555 -5.71 25.28 -16.63
N ILE A 556 -6.86 24.60 -16.67
CA ILE A 556 -8.16 25.17 -17.04
C ILE A 556 -8.76 25.79 -15.76
N SER A 557 -9.06 24.94 -14.77
CA SER A 557 -9.63 25.28 -13.47
C SER A 557 -9.25 24.19 -12.46
N PRO A 558 -9.37 24.42 -11.14
CA PRO A 558 -9.63 23.33 -10.20
C PRO A 558 -10.74 22.38 -10.74
N GLY A 559 -10.73 21.12 -10.32
CA GLY A 559 -11.70 20.13 -10.80
C GLY A 559 -11.08 19.04 -11.67
N CYS A 560 -11.93 18.26 -12.35
CA CYS A 560 -11.52 17.03 -13.00
C CYS A 560 -12.36 16.59 -14.20
N GLU A 561 -11.95 15.47 -14.82
CA GLU A 561 -12.64 14.80 -15.93
C GLU A 561 -12.95 15.70 -17.15
N PRO A 562 -11.96 16.43 -17.71
CA PRO A 562 -12.24 17.25 -18.88
C PRO A 562 -12.62 16.38 -20.08
N ALA A 563 -13.66 16.79 -20.79
CA ALA A 563 -14.07 16.27 -22.08
C ALA A 563 -14.05 17.40 -23.12
N THR A 564 -13.60 17.09 -24.33
CA THR A 564 -13.47 18.07 -25.42
C THR A 564 -14.31 17.63 -26.61
N ALA A 565 -14.96 18.60 -27.25
CA ALA A 565 -15.63 18.37 -28.52
C ALA A 565 -14.59 18.04 -29.62
N PRO A 566 -14.93 17.19 -30.60
CA PRO A 566 -14.00 16.80 -31.66
C PRO A 566 -13.46 17.97 -32.49
N ASP A 567 -14.24 19.06 -32.61
CA ASP A 567 -13.90 20.26 -33.37
C ASP A 567 -12.85 21.16 -32.70
N GLY A 568 -12.48 20.87 -31.45
CA GLY A 568 -11.51 21.63 -30.68
C GLY A 568 -11.94 23.06 -30.35
N THR A 569 -13.25 23.35 -30.30
CA THR A 569 -13.76 24.68 -29.91
C THR A 569 -14.28 24.71 -28.47
N PHE A 570 -14.94 23.63 -28.06
CA PHE A 570 -15.67 23.55 -26.79
C PHE A 570 -15.21 22.36 -25.96
N GLY A 571 -15.20 22.52 -24.63
CA GLY A 571 -15.01 21.43 -23.70
C GLY A 571 -15.82 21.63 -22.43
N VAL A 572 -15.96 20.56 -21.67
CA VAL A 572 -16.58 20.54 -20.34
C VAL A 572 -15.66 19.86 -19.33
N PHE A 573 -15.84 20.15 -18.05
CA PHE A 573 -15.16 19.50 -16.94
C PHE A 573 -16.04 19.52 -15.70
N ILE A 574 -15.69 18.69 -14.71
CA ILE A 574 -16.33 18.64 -13.41
C ILE A 574 -15.63 19.59 -12.45
N GLU A 575 -16.37 20.48 -11.80
CA GLU A 575 -15.90 21.36 -10.73
C GLU A 575 -16.63 21.03 -9.44
N GLU A 576 -15.91 21.04 -8.31
CA GLU A 576 -16.48 20.75 -6.99
C GLU A 576 -16.49 22.01 -6.10
N GLN A 577 -15.52 22.91 -6.26
CA GLN A 577 -15.30 23.99 -5.28
C GLN A 577 -16.37 25.08 -5.30
N HIS A 578 -16.93 25.33 -6.49
CA HIS A 578 -17.89 26.40 -6.73
C HIS A 578 -19.27 25.88 -7.14
N ALA A 579 -19.46 24.54 -7.13
CA ALA A 579 -20.74 23.93 -7.48
C ALA A 579 -21.80 24.22 -6.40
N ILE A 580 -23.07 24.31 -6.82
CA ILE A 580 -24.20 24.62 -5.93
C ILE A 580 -24.50 23.42 -5.01
N GLY A 581 -24.32 22.20 -5.50
CA GLY A 581 -24.34 20.97 -4.69
C GLY A 581 -23.25 20.04 -5.19
N GLY A 582 -22.52 19.40 -4.28
CA GLY A 582 -21.51 18.36 -4.57
C GLY A 582 -20.49 18.71 -5.65
N SER A 583 -20.84 18.43 -6.91
CA SER A 583 -20.10 18.78 -8.12
C SER A 583 -21.02 19.34 -9.21
N GLY A 584 -20.45 20.02 -10.20
CA GLY A 584 -21.20 20.56 -11.34
C GLY A 584 -20.39 20.52 -12.64
N ILE A 585 -21.06 20.65 -13.77
CA ILE A 585 -20.44 20.66 -15.10
C ILE A 585 -20.20 22.10 -15.54
N TYR A 586 -18.94 22.41 -15.84
CA TYR A 586 -18.50 23.71 -16.31
C TYR A 586 -17.95 23.57 -17.73
N SER A 587 -18.19 24.58 -18.56
CA SER A 587 -17.68 24.64 -19.92
C SER A 587 -16.43 25.51 -20.00
N PHE A 588 -15.58 25.22 -20.99
CA PHE A 588 -14.47 26.06 -21.35
C PHE A 588 -14.30 26.15 -22.87
N ASP A 589 -13.91 27.33 -23.35
CA ASP A 589 -13.50 27.54 -24.73
C ASP A 589 -11.99 27.29 -24.86
N LEU A 590 -11.61 26.39 -25.77
CA LEU A 590 -10.21 25.93 -25.89
C LEU A 590 -9.27 27.05 -26.35
N ARG A 591 -9.77 28.08 -27.06
CA ARG A 591 -8.97 29.14 -27.68
C ARG A 591 -8.83 30.37 -26.79
N SER A 592 -9.94 30.84 -26.23
CA SER A 592 -10.05 32.05 -25.40
C SER A 592 -9.87 31.78 -23.91
N ASN A 593 -9.96 30.52 -23.48
CA ASN A 593 -9.92 30.11 -22.08
C ASN A 593 -11.05 30.73 -21.23
N GLN A 594 -12.18 31.10 -21.85
CA GLN A 594 -13.36 31.50 -21.10
C GLN A 594 -13.99 30.28 -20.45
N ILE A 595 -14.39 30.42 -19.18
CA ILE A 595 -15.03 29.37 -18.38
C ILE A 595 -16.39 29.88 -17.94
N ALA A 596 -17.41 29.03 -18.03
CA ALA A 596 -18.76 29.32 -17.58
C ALA A 596 -19.42 28.07 -16.97
N SER A 597 -20.29 28.27 -15.98
CA SER A 597 -21.18 27.19 -15.51
C SER A 597 -22.04 26.71 -16.69
N PHE A 598 -22.10 25.40 -16.89
CA PHE A 598 -22.82 24.79 -18.00
C PHE A 598 -24.04 24.01 -17.52
N HIS A 599 -23.89 23.21 -16.47
CA HIS A 599 -24.97 22.53 -15.77
C HIS A 599 -24.62 22.34 -14.30
N ASP A 600 -25.34 23.03 -13.41
CA ASP A 600 -25.13 23.00 -11.95
C ASP A 600 -26.46 23.31 -11.23
N PRO A 601 -27.50 22.45 -11.40
CA PRO A 601 -28.80 22.69 -10.83
C PRO A 601 -28.83 22.36 -9.33
N LYS A 602 -29.63 23.12 -8.56
CA LYS A 602 -30.01 22.71 -7.21
C LYS A 602 -31.08 21.62 -7.29
N SER A 603 -30.66 20.36 -7.38
CA SER A 603 -31.54 19.21 -7.60
C SER A 603 -31.26 18.05 -6.61
N GLU A 604 -32.11 17.01 -6.61
CA GLU A 604 -31.86 15.76 -5.86
C GLU A 604 -30.54 15.08 -6.32
N PHE A 605 -30.24 15.21 -7.60
CA PHE A 605 -29.00 14.76 -8.23
C PHE A 605 -28.06 15.97 -8.34
N ASN A 606 -27.00 15.98 -7.54
CA ASN A 606 -26.07 17.11 -7.41
C ASN A 606 -24.62 16.62 -7.25
N HIS A 607 -24.33 15.46 -7.82
CA HIS A 607 -22.99 14.87 -7.91
C HIS A 607 -22.74 14.41 -9.35
N GLU A 608 -22.57 15.39 -10.23
CA GLU A 608 -22.35 15.26 -11.66
C GLU A 608 -20.92 14.79 -11.94
N TYR A 609 -20.79 13.71 -12.72
CA TYR A 609 -19.54 13.08 -13.11
C TYR A 609 -19.62 12.43 -14.50
N PHE A 610 -18.47 11.97 -14.99
CA PHE A 610 -18.27 11.23 -16.24
C PHE A 610 -18.80 11.94 -17.49
N PRO A 611 -18.56 13.26 -17.65
CA PRO A 611 -19.08 13.97 -18.80
C PRO A 611 -18.40 13.46 -20.09
N SER A 612 -19.18 13.36 -21.14
CA SER A 612 -18.71 13.10 -22.50
C SER A 612 -19.46 14.00 -23.47
N ILE A 613 -18.76 14.42 -24.52
CA ILE A 613 -19.35 15.16 -25.63
C ILE A 613 -19.48 14.18 -26.80
N ASP A 614 -20.60 14.23 -27.51
CA ASP A 614 -20.83 13.38 -28.67
C ASP A 614 -20.00 13.79 -29.90
N GLN A 615 -19.96 12.95 -30.92
CA GLN A 615 -19.16 13.19 -32.13
C GLN A 615 -19.63 14.42 -32.92
N SER A 616 -20.90 14.83 -32.80
CA SER A 616 -21.40 16.05 -33.43
C SER A 616 -21.09 17.33 -32.63
N GLY A 617 -20.69 17.20 -31.36
CA GLY A 617 -20.43 18.33 -30.47
C GLY A 617 -21.67 19.06 -29.97
N ASN A 618 -22.86 18.47 -30.16
CA ASN A 618 -24.16 19.08 -29.84
C ASN A 618 -24.79 18.54 -28.56
N TRP A 619 -24.29 17.41 -28.06
CA TRP A 619 -24.84 16.72 -26.89
C TRP A 619 -23.76 16.43 -25.88
N VAL A 620 -24.10 16.65 -24.61
CA VAL A 620 -23.30 16.24 -23.47
C VAL A 620 -24.05 15.14 -22.72
N THR A 621 -23.39 14.02 -22.52
CA THR A 621 -23.86 12.94 -21.65
C THR A 621 -23.05 12.96 -20.36
N PHE A 622 -23.70 12.65 -19.24
CA PHE A 622 -23.02 12.57 -17.93
C PHE A 622 -23.80 11.62 -17.01
N SER A 623 -23.24 11.32 -15.85
CA SER A 623 -23.96 10.64 -14.78
C SER A 623 -24.07 11.53 -13.55
N ALA A 624 -25.14 11.36 -12.77
CA ALA A 624 -25.25 12.00 -11.46
C ALA A 624 -25.86 11.04 -10.42
N CYS A 625 -25.40 11.18 -9.17
CA CYS A 625 -25.99 10.50 -8.02
C CYS A 625 -26.54 11.50 -7.00
N ARG A 626 -27.21 10.98 -5.96
CA ARG A 626 -27.86 11.78 -4.92
C ARG A 626 -26.85 12.39 -3.95
N GLU A 627 -27.26 13.44 -3.23
CA GLU A 627 -26.41 14.21 -2.31
C GLU A 627 -25.61 13.38 -1.28
N ASN A 628 -26.15 12.25 -0.81
CA ASN A 628 -25.49 11.41 0.18
C ASN A 628 -24.63 10.29 -0.42
N GLU A 629 -24.51 10.25 -1.74
CA GLU A 629 -23.81 9.21 -2.48
C GLU A 629 -22.61 9.82 -3.23
N HIS A 630 -21.42 9.24 -3.09
CA HIS A 630 -20.22 9.73 -3.79
C HIS A 630 -19.31 8.60 -4.29
N SER A 631 -19.67 7.35 -4.05
CA SER A 631 -18.83 6.21 -4.41
C SER A 631 -18.92 5.94 -5.90
N HIS A 632 -17.81 6.06 -6.62
CA HIS A 632 -17.77 5.75 -8.05
C HIS A 632 -17.98 4.25 -8.34
N THR A 633 -18.06 3.38 -7.34
CA THR A 633 -18.23 1.93 -7.52
C THR A 633 -19.57 1.40 -6.99
N SER A 634 -20.26 2.18 -6.16
CA SER A 634 -21.47 1.70 -5.46
C SER A 634 -22.59 2.73 -5.33
N ALA A 635 -22.39 3.99 -5.71
CA ALA A 635 -23.48 4.97 -5.76
C ALA A 635 -24.42 4.69 -6.93
N GLY A 636 -25.72 4.96 -6.76
CA GLY A 636 -26.73 4.86 -7.81
C GLY A 636 -26.61 6.01 -8.80
N TYR A 637 -25.61 5.94 -9.67
CA TYR A 637 -25.40 6.91 -10.74
C TYR A 637 -26.40 6.67 -11.87
N ASP A 638 -27.19 7.69 -12.17
CA ASP A 638 -28.09 7.69 -13.32
C ASP A 638 -27.50 8.46 -14.49
N LEU A 639 -27.90 8.08 -15.70
CA LEU A 639 -27.45 8.69 -16.94
C LEU A 639 -28.33 9.88 -17.32
N PHE A 640 -27.70 10.94 -17.79
CA PHE A 640 -28.35 12.17 -18.24
C PHE A 640 -27.84 12.57 -19.63
N LEU A 641 -28.73 13.18 -20.41
CA LEU A 641 -28.48 13.74 -21.73
C LEU A 641 -28.83 15.23 -21.72
N LEU A 642 -27.92 16.03 -22.23
CA LEU A 642 -28.00 17.49 -22.18
C LEU A 642 -27.70 18.09 -23.56
N PRO A 643 -28.64 18.83 -24.18
CA PRO A 643 -28.34 19.57 -25.41
C PRO A 643 -27.39 20.74 -25.12
N ARG A 644 -26.35 20.91 -25.95
CA ARG A 644 -25.35 21.98 -25.79
C ARG A 644 -25.95 23.38 -25.87
N GLU A 645 -26.84 23.62 -26.82
CA GLU A 645 -27.43 24.94 -27.07
C GLU A 645 -28.54 25.29 -26.08
N THR A 646 -29.13 24.29 -25.41
CA THR A 646 -30.20 24.47 -24.42
C THR A 646 -29.95 23.56 -23.20
N PRO A 647 -28.93 23.87 -22.39
CA PRO A 647 -28.51 23.01 -21.26
C PRO A 647 -29.54 22.94 -20.12
N ASP A 648 -30.54 23.83 -20.14
CA ASP A 648 -31.71 23.79 -19.24
C ASP A 648 -32.66 22.62 -19.53
N LYS A 649 -32.60 22.02 -20.72
CA LYS A 649 -33.44 20.88 -21.13
C LYS A 649 -32.79 19.53 -20.90
N VAL A 650 -32.24 19.32 -19.69
CA VAL A 650 -31.65 18.04 -19.30
C VAL A 650 -32.70 16.91 -19.31
N VAL A 651 -32.30 15.73 -19.78
CA VAL A 651 -33.13 14.52 -19.81
C VAL A 651 -32.44 13.44 -18.99
N ARG A 652 -33.15 12.88 -18.01
CA ARG A 652 -32.70 11.70 -17.25
C ARG A 652 -33.08 10.43 -18.01
N LEU A 653 -32.09 9.63 -18.39
CA LEU A 653 -32.27 8.43 -19.21
C LEU A 653 -32.53 7.18 -18.37
N THR A 654 -31.94 7.08 -17.17
CA THR A 654 -32.09 5.95 -16.25
C THR A 654 -32.64 6.41 -14.90
N ASN A 655 -33.36 5.53 -14.23
CA ASN A 655 -33.80 5.67 -12.84
C ASN A 655 -33.77 4.29 -12.20
N ASP A 656 -32.56 3.79 -11.96
CA ASP A 656 -32.33 2.51 -11.29
C ASP A 656 -31.32 2.68 -10.13
N LEU A 657 -31.08 1.62 -9.37
CA LEU A 657 -30.10 1.64 -8.27
C LEU A 657 -28.71 1.16 -8.70
N ALA A 658 -28.51 0.89 -10.00
CA ALA A 658 -27.21 0.49 -10.50
C ALA A 658 -26.30 1.72 -10.62
N THR A 659 -25.00 1.47 -10.58
CA THR A 659 -23.98 2.48 -10.82
C THR A 659 -23.74 2.59 -12.31
N ASN A 660 -24.42 3.49 -13.02
CA ASN A 660 -24.28 3.68 -14.47
C ASN A 660 -23.31 4.83 -14.78
N ARG A 661 -22.18 4.56 -15.43
CA ARG A 661 -21.07 5.53 -15.60
C ARG A 661 -20.60 5.63 -17.05
N TRP A 662 -19.85 6.70 -17.30
CA TRP A 662 -19.17 6.95 -18.58
C TRP A 662 -20.08 6.80 -19.81
N PRO A 663 -21.24 7.48 -19.84
CA PRO A 663 -22.16 7.36 -20.97
C PRO A 663 -21.56 7.94 -22.26
N LYS A 664 -21.73 7.19 -23.35
CA LYS A 664 -21.28 7.52 -24.71
C LYS A 664 -22.44 7.44 -25.68
N LEU A 665 -22.75 8.56 -26.33
CA LEU A 665 -23.78 8.62 -27.33
C LEU A 665 -23.30 7.94 -28.63
N THR A 666 -24.15 7.10 -29.22
CA THR A 666 -23.94 6.44 -30.51
C THR A 666 -25.14 6.70 -31.42
N THR A 667 -24.89 6.88 -32.72
CA THR A 667 -25.93 7.01 -33.75
C THR A 667 -26.38 5.66 -34.30
N LYS A 668 -25.75 4.56 -33.87
CA LYS A 668 -26.07 3.19 -34.27
C LYS A 668 -26.59 2.39 -33.10
N SER A 669 -27.58 1.54 -33.39
CA SER A 669 -28.11 0.55 -32.46
C SER A 669 -27.13 -0.62 -32.28
N TRP A 670 -27.02 -1.09 -31.04
CA TRP A 670 -26.23 -2.25 -30.66
C TRP A 670 -27.16 -3.35 -30.10
N LYS A 671 -26.80 -4.60 -30.34
CA LYS A 671 -27.52 -5.78 -29.84
C LYS A 671 -26.64 -6.52 -28.83
N ALA A 672 -27.27 -7.33 -27.99
CA ALA A 672 -26.54 -8.19 -27.06
C ALA A 672 -25.65 -9.18 -27.81
N SER A 673 -24.47 -9.47 -27.25
CA SER A 673 -23.67 -10.63 -27.69
C SER A 673 -24.43 -11.91 -27.36
N SER A 674 -24.60 -12.80 -28.34
CA SER A 674 -25.29 -14.09 -28.18
C SER A 674 -24.57 -15.04 -27.23
#